data_AF-F4XXP8-F1
#
_entry.id   AF-F4XXP8-F1
#
_cell.length_a   1.000
_cell.length_b   1.000
_cell.length_c   1.000
_cell.angle_alpha   90.00
_cell.angle_beta   90.00
_cell.angle_gamma   90.00
#
_symmetry.space_group_name_H-M   'P 1'
#
loop_
_entity.id
_entity.type
_entity.pdbx_description
1 polymer ?
#
loop_
_entity_poly.entity_id
_entity_poly.type
_entity_poly.pdbx_seq_one_letter_code
_entity_poly.pdbx_strand_id
1 'polypeptide(L)'
;MINSPLLEPVATHHRDAVEELAWAIAASEGQFLLMLAHCNYAKWRKRVVRRLHKISSVPIREVFLDQSACTLYTTLRQEIGEEQPAALMVFGLESVTDLDELLIATNQVREEFRKNFQFPLVLWINDEVLCKLIRITPDFHSWATTVMFEIPTSRLIRNLQQKANSLFTKVLELGASEIFPNDAILGAGYTTEIKFALRDLESGNHELPPELLASLNFVWGREAYGLGKIDVAITHYQKSLEFWQQEPRKQESKPENNGEILPGLGLPTFISRKPITPPRRERQAVILFHLGLCYCDQAKQYPPGDPSYRENWHKAKEYLEQCMVVFEQEQRPDLVAKLINQLGEILQSLEAWDDLASLATKSLALHRTYSAPVQLAQDYGFIAKVALHKSRWQEAYTNAIYANVIITKVTEEQGVAHHREDLLAYAAEGRGGSKKLSYYPPSIQAQEQQQYPSYQENSALSCLNGVVKIDKQIINKYTNKSPVGRYLLLLAQAQQHLGQHSEAISHLERARELGIQDDPKLYLEILETLGTLYWQQKRYQAAFRLKQERLAIAQQNGLLAFIGAGKLKSSQQNQLAQNQLPQNHLAQTKSKGSATVYQAMTASDWQHKVKELVQRIASTQHKLTVIYGQAGVGKSSLLEAGLIPALKQQPIGNRNVVPIRLKVYTDWVTELGQRILESKGEGYSPLKVESLKVEGLKLEGLKVEGYKNNFELVTILDQLQKNQRRNQINILIFDQFEEFFFACREPAEQKRFFEFFRDCLNIPYLKVILCLREDYLHLLLKCARQVDLDAINNDILNKGILYYVGNFSPDEAKSIIYNLTTKAKFYLEDALLDELVNDLAKNEPVGEVSPIELQIVGVQLQTEQITTLAAYRQNGSKEKLVERYLEGVVSDCGSENQNAAWKILGLLTDKHGTRPFRTKDDLGAELQLSTDQLDFILELLVKSGLVMKWQQEPEAQYQLMYDYLVEPIRRRC
;
A
#
# COMPACT_ATOMS: atom_id res chain seq x y z
N MET A 1 15.07 -70.12 31.82
CA MET A 1 14.11 -71.00 31.11
C MET A 1 12.77 -70.29 31.23
N ILE A 2 12.10 -69.76 30.22
CA ILE A 2 11.89 -70.21 28.84
C ILE A 2 11.69 -68.97 27.92
N ASN A 3 12.38 -69.03 26.79
CA ASN A 3 12.22 -68.40 25.48
C ASN A 3 11.08 -67.39 25.20
N SER A 4 11.51 -66.25 24.67
CA SER A 4 10.84 -65.49 23.60
C SER A 4 10.42 -66.36 22.40
N PRO A 5 9.38 -65.94 21.68
CA PRO A 5 9.57 -65.74 20.25
C PRO A 5 9.08 -64.38 19.74
N LEU A 6 9.86 -63.87 18.79
CA LEU A 6 9.52 -62.86 17.80
C LEU A 6 8.27 -63.21 17.00
N LEU A 7 7.51 -62.17 16.59
CA LEU A 7 6.88 -62.06 15.27
C LEU A 7 6.50 -60.58 14.99
N GLU A 8 7.12 -60.04 13.93
CA GLU A 8 6.84 -58.77 13.24
C GLU A 8 5.48 -58.81 12.46
N PRO A 9 5.12 -57.83 11.60
CA PRO A 9 4.94 -56.38 11.80
C PRO A 9 3.57 -55.85 11.28
N VAL A 10 3.11 -54.73 11.86
CA VAL A 10 2.46 -53.56 11.23
C VAL A 10 1.57 -53.82 9.99
N ALA A 11 0.29 -54.17 10.18
CA ALA A 11 -0.76 -53.97 9.15
C ALA A 11 -2.23 -53.98 9.64
N THR A 12 -2.55 -54.32 10.90
CA THR A 12 -3.92 -54.65 11.32
C THR A 12 -4.66 -53.61 12.17
N HIS A 13 -4.00 -52.64 12.80
CA HIS A 13 -4.62 -51.77 13.82
C HIS A 13 -5.74 -50.81 13.35
N HIS A 14 -5.91 -50.53 12.05
CA HIS A 14 -6.88 -49.49 11.61
C HIS A 14 -8.34 -49.94 11.49
N ARG A 15 -8.63 -51.24 11.43
CA ARG A 15 -10.04 -51.71 11.48
C ARG A 15 -10.60 -51.55 12.89
N ASP A 16 -9.74 -51.71 13.88
CA ASP A 16 -10.12 -51.81 15.28
C ASP A 16 -10.52 -50.45 15.86
N ALA A 17 -9.80 -49.35 15.59
CA ALA A 17 -10.09 -48.05 16.24
C ALA A 17 -11.45 -47.41 15.87
N VAL A 18 -11.92 -47.57 14.63
CA VAL A 18 -13.24 -47.05 14.20
C VAL A 18 -14.37 -47.91 14.78
N GLU A 19 -14.16 -49.23 14.82
CA GLU A 19 -15.11 -50.19 15.38
C GLU A 19 -15.16 -50.09 16.91
N GLU A 20 -14.01 -49.82 17.55
CA GLU A 20 -13.87 -49.53 18.99
C GLU A 20 -14.59 -48.24 19.36
N LEU A 21 -14.40 -47.15 18.60
CA LEU A 21 -15.14 -45.91 18.86
C LEU A 21 -16.65 -46.09 18.63
N ALA A 22 -17.07 -46.80 17.58
CA ALA A 22 -18.48 -47.09 17.34
C ALA A 22 -19.10 -47.94 18.46
N TRP A 23 -18.38 -48.96 18.93
CA TRP A 23 -18.79 -49.80 20.04
C TRP A 23 -18.86 -49.00 21.35
N ALA A 24 -17.85 -48.18 21.66
CA ALA A 24 -17.83 -47.36 22.88
C ALA A 24 -18.98 -46.35 22.92
N ILE A 25 -19.33 -45.75 21.77
CA ILE A 25 -20.49 -44.88 21.62
C ILE A 25 -21.78 -45.65 21.92
N ALA A 26 -21.98 -46.81 21.29
CA ALA A 26 -23.18 -47.62 21.49
C ALA A 26 -23.31 -48.17 22.92
N ALA A 27 -22.19 -48.58 23.53
CA ALA A 27 -22.16 -49.14 24.89
C ALA A 27 -22.45 -48.09 25.97
N SER A 28 -22.31 -46.80 25.65
CA SER A 28 -22.46 -45.69 26.59
C SER A 28 -23.74 -44.87 26.35
N GLU A 29 -24.67 -45.37 25.53
CA GLU A 29 -25.95 -44.71 25.26
C GLU A 29 -26.72 -44.47 26.58
N GLY A 30 -27.17 -43.24 26.81
CA GLY A 30 -27.87 -42.85 28.04
C GLY A 30 -26.96 -42.50 29.23
N GLN A 31 -25.63 -42.50 29.07
CA GLN A 31 -24.67 -42.11 30.10
C GLN A 31 -23.64 -41.10 29.58
N PHE A 32 -23.16 -40.21 30.45
CA PHE A 32 -22.08 -39.28 30.09
C PHE A 32 -20.75 -40.03 29.95
N LEU A 33 -20.16 -39.99 28.76
CA LEU A 33 -18.79 -40.41 28.52
C LEU A 33 -18.10 -39.42 27.59
N LEU A 34 -16.96 -38.87 28.01
CA LEU A 34 -16.15 -37.98 27.19
C LEU A 34 -15.13 -38.78 26.38
N MET A 35 -15.12 -38.59 25.07
CA MET A 35 -14.17 -39.23 24.18
C MET A 35 -13.46 -38.16 23.34
N LEU A 36 -12.14 -38.30 23.19
CA LEU A 36 -11.35 -37.47 22.29
C LEU A 36 -11.01 -38.27 21.04
N ALA A 37 -11.62 -37.91 19.92
CA ALA A 37 -11.29 -38.49 18.63
C ALA A 37 -10.16 -37.66 18.00
N HIS A 38 -8.92 -38.12 18.17
CA HIS A 38 -7.74 -37.43 17.67
C HIS A 38 -7.53 -37.73 16.18
N CYS A 39 -7.52 -36.68 15.36
CA CYS A 39 -7.26 -36.78 13.93
C CYS A 39 -6.73 -35.46 13.36
N ASN A 40 -5.44 -35.44 12.99
CA ASN A 40 -4.78 -34.28 12.39
C ASN A 40 -5.26 -33.94 10.96
N TYR A 41 -5.98 -34.85 10.29
CA TYR A 41 -6.26 -34.77 8.85
C TYR A 41 -7.76 -34.65 8.56
N ALA A 42 -8.23 -33.46 8.21
CA ALA A 42 -9.66 -33.19 7.98
C ALA A 42 -10.32 -34.10 6.93
N LYS A 43 -9.62 -34.42 5.82
CA LYS A 43 -10.15 -35.35 4.79
C LYS A 43 -10.27 -36.79 5.32
N TRP A 44 -9.39 -37.19 6.23
CA TRP A 44 -9.44 -38.51 6.87
C TRP A 44 -10.55 -38.57 7.92
N ARG A 45 -10.64 -37.55 8.78
CA ARG A 45 -11.75 -37.36 9.74
C ARG A 45 -13.11 -37.52 9.06
N LYS A 46 -13.34 -36.83 7.94
CA LYS A 46 -14.60 -36.96 7.16
C LYS A 46 -14.88 -38.39 6.69
N ARG A 47 -13.86 -39.18 6.34
CA ARG A 47 -14.03 -40.60 5.94
C ARG A 47 -14.33 -41.47 7.15
N VAL A 48 -13.68 -41.24 8.28
CA VAL A 48 -13.92 -41.96 9.53
C VAL A 48 -15.34 -41.70 10.03
N VAL A 49 -15.77 -40.43 10.11
CA VAL A 49 -17.13 -40.05 10.52
C VAL A 49 -18.20 -40.70 9.64
N ARG A 50 -18.04 -40.68 8.30
CA ARG A 50 -18.96 -41.37 7.38
C ARG A 50 -19.03 -42.88 7.60
N ARG A 51 -17.94 -43.50 8.07
CA ARG A 51 -17.91 -44.92 8.40
C ARG A 51 -18.56 -45.18 9.76
N LEU A 52 -18.34 -44.32 10.74
CA LEU A 52 -19.00 -44.38 12.06
C LEU A 52 -20.53 -44.34 11.91
N HIS A 53 -21.07 -43.41 11.12
CA HIS A 53 -22.51 -43.36 10.82
C HIS A 53 -23.08 -44.63 10.17
N LYS A 54 -22.25 -45.41 9.46
CA LYS A 54 -22.70 -46.64 8.79
C LYS A 54 -22.66 -47.87 9.69
N ILE A 55 -21.76 -47.87 10.67
CA ILE A 55 -21.48 -49.04 11.52
C ILE A 55 -22.12 -48.87 12.91
N SER A 56 -22.34 -47.63 13.35
CA SER A 56 -23.00 -47.33 14.62
C SER A 56 -24.43 -47.87 14.62
N SER A 57 -24.77 -48.58 15.69
CA SER A 57 -26.14 -49.04 15.96
C SER A 57 -27.04 -47.93 16.54
N VAL A 58 -26.46 -46.79 16.92
CA VAL A 58 -27.15 -45.63 17.51
C VAL A 58 -27.03 -44.38 16.63
N PRO A 59 -28.05 -43.49 16.60
CA PRO A 59 -28.00 -42.26 15.82
C PRO A 59 -27.04 -41.24 16.45
N ILE A 60 -26.11 -40.70 15.64
CA ILE A 60 -25.10 -39.74 16.08
C ILE A 60 -25.46 -38.34 15.57
N ARG A 61 -25.50 -37.34 16.45
CA ARG A 61 -25.70 -35.93 16.07
C ARG A 61 -24.35 -35.22 15.91
N GLU A 62 -24.19 -34.44 14.86
CA GLU A 62 -22.98 -33.64 14.60
C GLU A 62 -23.23 -32.15 14.92
N VAL A 63 -22.29 -31.52 15.62
CA VAL A 63 -22.28 -30.07 15.94
C VAL A 63 -20.95 -29.46 15.53
N PHE A 64 -21.00 -28.30 14.87
CA PHE A 64 -19.82 -27.53 14.45
C PHE A 64 -19.76 -26.22 15.23
N LEU A 65 -18.65 -25.97 15.91
CA LEU A 65 -18.46 -24.74 16.68
C LEU A 65 -18.19 -23.55 15.76
N ASP A 66 -18.75 -22.40 16.11
CA ASP A 66 -18.45 -21.10 15.50
C ASP A 66 -17.07 -20.60 15.97
N GLN A 67 -16.38 -19.82 15.13
CA GLN A 67 -15.09 -19.20 15.45
C GLN A 67 -15.18 -18.25 16.67
N SER A 68 -16.36 -17.69 16.93
CA SER A 68 -16.67 -16.77 18.02
C SER A 68 -17.13 -17.44 19.32
N ALA A 69 -17.09 -18.78 19.41
CA ALA A 69 -17.52 -19.49 20.61
C ALA A 69 -16.61 -19.17 21.80
N CYS A 70 -17.20 -18.69 22.91
CA CYS A 70 -16.46 -18.35 24.13
C CYS A 70 -16.51 -19.46 25.20
N THR A 71 -17.53 -20.32 25.24
CA THR A 71 -17.58 -21.45 26.19
C THR A 71 -18.19 -22.71 25.56
N LEU A 72 -17.55 -23.86 25.74
CA LEU A 72 -17.99 -25.12 25.13
C LEU A 72 -19.36 -25.56 25.66
N TYR A 73 -19.57 -25.49 26.98
CA TYR A 73 -20.79 -25.99 27.61
C TYR A 73 -22.04 -25.22 27.14
N THR A 74 -22.01 -23.89 27.16
CA THR A 74 -23.18 -23.08 26.79
C THR A 74 -23.51 -23.22 25.31
N THR A 75 -22.48 -23.28 24.45
CA THR A 75 -22.68 -23.46 23.00
C THR A 75 -23.34 -24.80 22.72
N LEU A 76 -22.85 -25.90 23.33
CA LEU A 76 -23.49 -27.21 23.14
C LEU A 76 -24.91 -27.25 23.69
N ARG A 77 -25.18 -26.63 24.84
CA ARG A 77 -26.53 -26.56 25.41
C ARG A 77 -27.50 -25.75 24.54
N GLN A 78 -27.04 -24.68 23.92
CA GLN A 78 -27.85 -23.87 22.98
C GLN A 78 -28.17 -24.65 21.70
N GLU A 79 -27.21 -25.39 21.15
CA GLU A 79 -27.38 -26.17 19.91
C GLU A 79 -28.27 -27.42 20.09
N ILE A 80 -28.27 -28.01 21.30
CA ILE A 80 -29.02 -29.22 21.61
C ILE A 80 -30.40 -28.90 22.23
N GLY A 81 -30.52 -27.79 22.96
CA GLY A 81 -31.73 -27.43 23.69
C GLY A 81 -32.00 -28.35 24.89
N GLU A 82 -33.25 -28.84 25.00
CA GLU A 82 -33.70 -29.81 26.02
C GLU A 82 -33.58 -31.27 25.55
N GLU A 83 -33.11 -31.51 24.32
CA GLU A 83 -33.01 -32.86 23.76
C GLU A 83 -31.82 -33.64 24.35
N GLN A 84 -31.96 -34.97 24.51
CA GLN A 84 -30.86 -35.86 24.89
C GLN A 84 -30.58 -36.82 23.73
N PRO A 85 -29.66 -36.47 22.81
CA PRO A 85 -29.33 -37.32 21.67
C PRO A 85 -28.65 -38.62 22.13
N ALA A 86 -28.76 -39.70 21.35
CA ALA A 86 -28.11 -40.97 21.67
C ALA A 86 -26.57 -40.86 21.66
N ALA A 87 -26.00 -39.95 20.86
CA ALA A 87 -24.58 -39.59 20.87
C ALA A 87 -24.36 -38.21 20.22
N LEU A 88 -23.31 -37.50 20.64
CA LEU A 88 -22.93 -36.21 20.08
C LEU A 88 -21.46 -36.17 19.63
N MET A 89 -21.22 -35.73 18.38
CA MET A 89 -19.90 -35.40 17.85
C MET A 89 -19.74 -33.89 17.69
N VAL A 90 -18.65 -33.34 18.22
CA VAL A 90 -18.34 -31.91 18.15
C VAL A 90 -17.08 -31.68 17.32
N PHE A 91 -17.14 -30.71 16.41
CA PHE A 91 -16.05 -30.33 15.51
C PHE A 91 -15.75 -28.83 15.59
N GLY A 92 -14.55 -28.41 15.18
CA GLY A 92 -14.23 -26.99 14.98
C GLY A 92 -13.55 -26.30 16.14
N LEU A 93 -13.14 -27.05 17.18
CA LEU A 93 -12.32 -26.52 18.29
C LEU A 93 -11.03 -25.87 17.77
N GLU A 94 -10.44 -26.41 16.70
CA GLU A 94 -9.23 -25.88 16.07
C GLU A 94 -9.43 -24.53 15.36
N SER A 95 -10.67 -24.08 15.17
CA SER A 95 -11.01 -22.85 14.43
C SER A 95 -11.49 -21.70 15.34
N VAL A 96 -11.56 -21.91 16.65
CA VAL A 96 -11.98 -20.90 17.63
C VAL A 96 -10.87 -19.86 17.83
N THR A 97 -11.22 -18.57 17.79
CA THR A 97 -10.25 -17.47 17.87
C THR A 97 -9.56 -17.38 19.23
N ASP A 98 -10.29 -17.59 20.32
CA ASP A 98 -9.76 -17.62 21.69
C ASP A 98 -9.97 -18.99 22.34
N LEU A 99 -9.28 -20.00 21.80
CA LEU A 99 -9.36 -21.37 22.29
C LEU A 99 -8.89 -21.49 23.76
N ASP A 100 -7.94 -20.67 24.21
CA ASP A 100 -7.39 -20.78 25.56
C ASP A 100 -8.43 -20.34 26.61
N GLU A 101 -9.13 -19.22 26.39
CA GLU A 101 -10.24 -18.81 27.25
C GLU A 101 -11.39 -19.82 27.26
N LEU A 102 -11.78 -20.35 26.09
CA LEU A 102 -12.84 -21.37 26.00
C LEU A 102 -12.49 -22.61 26.80
N LEU A 103 -11.24 -23.06 26.72
CA LEU A 103 -10.75 -24.22 27.45
C LEU A 103 -10.74 -23.94 28.97
N ILE A 104 -10.23 -22.79 29.42
CA ILE A 104 -10.27 -22.40 30.84
C ILE A 104 -11.70 -22.43 31.38
N ALA A 105 -12.64 -21.81 30.67
CA ALA A 105 -14.06 -21.81 31.05
C ALA A 105 -14.61 -23.24 31.13
N THR A 106 -14.26 -24.10 30.16
CA THR A 106 -14.68 -25.51 30.12
C THR A 106 -14.22 -26.29 31.35
N ASN A 107 -12.97 -26.07 31.81
CA ASN A 107 -12.45 -26.75 33.01
C ASN A 107 -13.14 -26.31 34.30
N GLN A 108 -13.62 -25.06 34.36
CA GLN A 108 -14.36 -24.51 35.51
C GLN A 108 -15.78 -25.07 35.60
N VAL A 109 -16.46 -25.27 34.46
CA VAL A 109 -17.86 -25.75 34.41
C VAL A 109 -17.98 -27.25 34.11
N ARG A 110 -16.89 -28.01 34.19
CA ARG A 110 -16.84 -29.43 33.80
C ARG A 110 -17.93 -30.30 34.44
N GLU A 111 -18.26 -30.09 35.71
CA GLU A 111 -19.26 -30.89 36.43
C GLU A 111 -20.67 -30.75 35.82
N GLU A 112 -20.94 -29.62 35.15
CA GLU A 112 -22.21 -29.38 34.47
C GLU A 112 -22.38 -30.25 33.23
N PHE A 113 -21.29 -30.72 32.60
CA PHE A 113 -21.36 -31.71 31.52
C PHE A 113 -21.88 -33.05 32.07
N ARG A 114 -21.29 -33.53 33.16
CA ARG A 114 -21.65 -34.84 33.74
C ARG A 114 -23.06 -34.87 34.34
N LYS A 115 -23.54 -33.75 34.89
CA LYS A 115 -24.88 -33.65 35.47
C LYS A 115 -25.98 -33.55 34.41
N ASN A 116 -25.73 -32.78 33.35
CA ASN A 116 -26.79 -32.35 32.43
C ASN A 116 -26.78 -33.08 31.08
N PHE A 117 -25.67 -33.71 30.70
CA PHE A 117 -25.60 -34.54 29.49
C PHE A 117 -25.63 -36.02 29.87
N GLN A 118 -26.62 -36.75 29.37
CA GLN A 118 -26.80 -38.19 29.59
C GLN A 118 -26.51 -38.95 28.30
N PHE A 119 -25.40 -38.61 27.63
CA PHE A 119 -25.00 -39.21 26.36
C PHE A 119 -23.48 -39.13 26.15
N PRO A 120 -22.91 -40.01 25.29
CA PRO A 120 -21.51 -39.96 24.92
C PRO A 120 -21.21 -38.72 24.09
N LEU A 121 -20.18 -37.97 24.50
CA LEU A 121 -19.68 -36.76 23.89
C LEU A 121 -18.33 -37.02 23.25
N VAL A 122 -18.26 -36.97 21.93
CA VAL A 122 -17.03 -37.17 21.14
C VAL A 122 -16.53 -35.82 20.63
N LEU A 123 -15.38 -35.37 21.14
CA LEU A 123 -14.71 -34.16 20.67
C LEU A 123 -13.66 -34.53 19.61
N TRP A 124 -13.81 -34.02 18.40
CA TRP A 124 -12.81 -34.18 17.35
C TRP A 124 -11.72 -33.12 17.47
N ILE A 125 -10.48 -33.57 17.67
CA ILE A 125 -9.34 -32.69 17.98
C ILE A 125 -8.11 -33.03 17.13
N ASN A 126 -7.19 -32.07 17.00
CA ASN A 126 -5.84 -32.27 16.45
C ASN A 126 -4.79 -32.19 17.58
N ASP A 127 -3.51 -32.35 17.24
CA ASP A 127 -2.41 -32.26 18.22
C ASP A 127 -2.37 -30.95 18.98
N GLU A 128 -2.68 -29.83 18.33
CA GLU A 128 -2.65 -28.51 18.96
C GLU A 128 -3.70 -28.41 20.08
N VAL A 129 -4.93 -28.80 19.77
CA VAL A 129 -6.03 -28.82 20.74
C VAL A 129 -5.76 -29.85 21.83
N LEU A 130 -5.23 -31.04 21.51
CA LEU A 130 -4.87 -32.06 22.51
C LEU A 130 -3.79 -31.55 23.48
N CYS A 131 -2.74 -30.92 22.97
CA CYS A 131 -1.69 -30.32 23.81
C CYS A 131 -2.26 -29.25 24.75
N LYS A 132 -3.17 -28.40 24.24
CA LYS A 132 -3.83 -27.37 25.03
C LYS A 132 -4.78 -27.98 26.07
N LEU A 133 -5.54 -29.02 25.73
CA LEU A 133 -6.41 -29.74 26.67
C LEU A 133 -5.61 -30.34 27.84
N ILE A 134 -4.45 -30.95 27.56
CA ILE A 134 -3.58 -31.51 28.60
C ILE A 134 -3.00 -30.42 29.51
N ARG A 135 -2.62 -29.26 28.94
CA ARG A 135 -1.94 -28.18 29.67
C ARG A 135 -2.89 -27.25 30.43
N ILE A 136 -4.02 -26.89 29.80
CA ILE A 136 -4.92 -25.82 30.25
C ILE A 136 -6.15 -26.40 30.97
N THR A 137 -6.58 -27.61 30.62
CA THR A 137 -7.79 -28.24 31.18
C THR A 137 -7.54 -29.68 31.63
N PRO A 138 -6.57 -29.91 32.54
CA PRO A 138 -6.15 -31.26 32.91
C PRO A 138 -7.27 -32.07 33.57
N ASP A 139 -8.14 -31.45 34.38
CA ASP A 139 -9.24 -32.14 35.06
C ASP A 139 -10.28 -32.63 34.05
N PHE A 140 -10.66 -31.78 33.09
CA PHE A 140 -11.59 -32.17 32.04
C PHE A 140 -11.01 -33.24 31.11
N HIS A 141 -9.72 -33.13 30.74
CA HIS A 141 -9.01 -34.16 29.97
C HIS A 141 -8.94 -35.50 30.71
N SER A 142 -8.81 -35.50 32.05
CA SER A 142 -8.71 -36.72 32.85
C SER A 142 -9.95 -37.64 32.77
N TRP A 143 -11.11 -37.09 32.38
CA TRP A 143 -12.33 -37.87 32.15
C TRP A 143 -12.41 -38.51 30.77
N ALA A 144 -11.51 -38.12 29.87
CA ALA A 144 -11.65 -38.43 28.47
C ALA A 144 -10.90 -39.72 28.09
N THR A 145 -11.53 -40.54 27.24
CA THR A 145 -10.85 -41.64 26.54
C THR A 145 -10.40 -41.15 25.16
N THR A 146 -9.11 -41.21 24.87
CA THR A 146 -8.56 -40.75 23.59
C THR A 146 -8.42 -41.90 22.60
N VAL A 147 -9.02 -41.75 21.42
CA VAL A 147 -8.88 -42.68 20.30
C VAL A 147 -8.08 -42.01 19.19
N MET A 148 -6.94 -42.61 18.83
CA MET A 148 -6.01 -42.07 17.83
C MET A 148 -6.36 -42.58 16.43
N PHE A 149 -6.67 -41.68 15.49
CA PHE A 149 -6.92 -42.01 14.09
C PHE A 149 -5.70 -41.73 13.22
N GLU A 150 -4.71 -42.61 13.29
CA GLU A 150 -3.50 -42.52 12.48
C GLU A 150 -3.75 -42.84 11.00
N ILE A 151 -2.98 -42.20 10.11
CA ILE A 151 -2.96 -42.51 8.68
C ILE A 151 -1.75 -43.41 8.41
N PRO A 152 -1.89 -44.54 7.68
CA PRO A 152 -0.75 -45.36 7.30
C PRO A 152 0.34 -44.54 6.59
N THR A 153 1.61 -44.73 6.98
CA THR A 153 2.80 -44.05 6.42
C THR A 153 2.81 -44.03 4.89
N SER A 154 2.53 -45.18 4.25
CA SER A 154 2.49 -45.32 2.79
C SER A 154 1.40 -44.48 2.11
N ARG A 155 0.29 -44.24 2.81
CA ARG A 155 -0.81 -43.39 2.35
C ARG A 155 -0.51 -41.92 2.59
N LEU A 156 0.16 -41.61 3.69
CA LEU A 156 0.61 -40.25 4.01
C LEU A 156 1.60 -39.74 2.97
N ILE A 157 2.65 -40.52 2.68
CA ILE A 157 3.62 -40.25 1.61
C ILE A 157 2.92 -40.07 0.26
N ARG A 158 1.98 -40.96 -0.09
CA ARG A 158 1.21 -40.87 -1.34
C ARG A 158 0.37 -39.59 -1.42
N ASN A 159 -0.28 -39.19 -0.32
CA ASN A 159 -1.08 -37.96 -0.28
C ASN A 159 -0.20 -36.72 -0.43
N LEU A 160 0.96 -36.67 0.25
CA LEU A 160 1.91 -35.58 0.11
C LEU A 160 2.44 -35.49 -1.34
N GLN A 161 2.82 -36.63 -1.93
CA GLN A 161 3.26 -36.70 -3.32
C GLN A 161 2.18 -36.23 -4.28
N GLN A 162 0.92 -36.64 -4.09
CA GLN A 162 -0.20 -36.19 -4.91
C GLN A 162 -0.43 -34.68 -4.80
N LYS A 163 -0.35 -34.11 -3.59
CA LYS A 163 -0.46 -32.66 -3.39
C LYS A 163 0.66 -31.92 -4.10
N ALA A 164 1.91 -32.34 -3.92
CA ALA A 164 3.04 -31.68 -4.58
C ALA A 164 2.97 -31.83 -6.11
N ASN A 165 2.59 -32.99 -6.64
CA ASN A 165 2.37 -33.20 -8.07
C ASN A 165 1.25 -32.29 -8.60
N SER A 166 0.15 -32.16 -7.87
CA SER A 166 -0.95 -31.27 -8.25
C SER A 166 -0.50 -29.81 -8.35
N LEU A 167 0.43 -29.39 -7.48
CA LEU A 167 1.03 -28.06 -7.52
C LEU A 167 1.81 -27.84 -8.81
N PHE A 168 2.73 -28.75 -9.16
CA PHE A 168 3.49 -28.65 -10.41
C PHE A 168 2.58 -28.66 -11.64
N THR A 169 1.60 -29.56 -11.70
CA THR A 169 0.63 -29.60 -12.80
C THR A 169 -0.11 -28.27 -12.92
N LYS A 170 -0.57 -27.72 -11.79
CA LYS A 170 -1.34 -26.48 -11.82
C LYS A 170 -0.50 -25.28 -12.22
N VAL A 171 0.73 -25.21 -11.75
CA VAL A 171 1.71 -24.16 -12.14
C VAL A 171 2.00 -24.21 -13.64
N LEU A 172 2.19 -25.40 -14.23
CA LEU A 172 2.40 -25.57 -15.67
C LEU A 172 1.16 -25.26 -16.52
N GLU A 173 -0.03 -25.56 -15.99
CA GLU A 173 -1.30 -25.18 -16.63
C GLU A 173 -1.47 -23.67 -16.68
N LEU A 174 -1.17 -22.98 -15.58
CA LEU A 174 -1.37 -21.54 -15.43
C LEU A 174 -0.29 -20.71 -16.13
N GLY A 175 0.97 -21.16 -16.16
CA GLY A 175 2.08 -20.42 -16.78
C GLY A 175 2.48 -19.16 -16.00
N ALA A 176 3.04 -18.16 -16.70
CA ALA A 176 3.55 -16.92 -16.07
C ALA A 176 2.48 -15.85 -15.82
N SER A 177 1.25 -16.04 -16.29
CA SER A 177 0.23 -14.99 -16.26
C SER A 177 -0.32 -14.71 -14.86
N GLU A 178 -0.36 -15.69 -13.94
CA GLU A 178 -0.84 -15.50 -12.57
C GLU A 178 -0.12 -16.44 -11.57
N ILE A 179 0.61 -15.88 -10.60
CA ILE A 179 1.21 -16.63 -9.48
C ILE A 179 0.15 -16.79 -8.40
N PHE A 180 -0.63 -17.87 -8.48
CA PHE A 180 -1.62 -18.16 -7.44
C PHE A 180 -0.95 -18.60 -6.13
N PRO A 181 -1.46 -18.12 -4.97
CA PRO A 181 -0.99 -18.58 -3.67
C PRO A 181 -1.24 -20.08 -3.51
N ASN A 182 -0.38 -20.75 -2.76
CA ASN A 182 -0.47 -22.20 -2.55
C ASN A 182 -1.82 -22.61 -1.94
N ASP A 183 -2.42 -21.78 -1.07
CA ASP A 183 -3.73 -22.04 -0.47
C ASP A 183 -4.86 -22.19 -1.49
N ALA A 184 -4.81 -21.44 -2.60
CA ALA A 184 -5.80 -21.54 -3.67
C ALA A 184 -5.69 -22.86 -4.46
N ILE A 185 -4.49 -23.46 -4.50
CA ILE A 185 -4.22 -24.70 -5.25
C ILE A 185 -4.37 -25.93 -4.36
N LEU A 186 -3.79 -25.89 -3.15
CA LEU A 186 -3.71 -27.02 -2.23
C LEU A 186 -4.85 -27.05 -1.19
N GLY A 187 -5.60 -25.95 -1.07
CA GLY A 187 -6.64 -25.72 -0.08
C GLY A 187 -6.12 -25.01 1.17
N ALA A 188 -7.00 -24.27 1.85
CA ALA A 188 -6.68 -23.60 3.11
C ALA A 188 -6.20 -24.60 4.17
N GLY A 189 -5.18 -24.22 4.94
CA GLY A 189 -4.60 -25.07 6.00
C GLY A 189 -3.68 -26.18 5.49
N TYR A 190 -3.23 -26.13 4.23
CA TYR A 190 -2.31 -27.16 3.71
C TYR A 190 -0.96 -27.17 4.46
N THR A 191 -0.50 -26.02 4.96
CA THR A 191 0.78 -25.90 5.67
C THR A 191 0.77 -26.66 6.99
N THR A 192 -0.32 -26.58 7.76
CA THR A 192 -0.48 -27.34 9.00
C THR A 192 -0.58 -28.84 8.70
N GLU A 193 -1.36 -29.22 7.68
CA GLU A 193 -1.48 -30.63 7.26
C GLU A 193 -0.14 -31.25 6.84
N ILE A 194 0.70 -30.52 6.08
CA ILE A 194 2.04 -30.98 5.70
C ILE A 194 2.96 -31.07 6.92
N LYS A 195 2.92 -30.09 7.83
CA LYS A 195 3.73 -30.10 9.06
C LYS A 195 3.38 -31.28 9.97
N PHE A 196 2.09 -31.58 10.14
CA PHE A 196 1.65 -32.78 10.87
C PHE A 196 2.16 -34.04 10.18
N ALA A 197 2.02 -34.13 8.85
CA ALA A 197 2.52 -35.27 8.09
C ALA A 197 4.02 -35.52 8.27
N LEU A 198 4.82 -34.46 8.32
CA LEU A 198 6.27 -34.59 8.52
C LEU A 198 6.62 -35.01 9.96
N ARG A 199 5.93 -34.46 10.96
CA ARG A 199 6.10 -34.88 12.36
C ARG A 199 5.72 -36.34 12.57
N ASP A 200 4.60 -36.78 12.00
CA ASP A 200 4.16 -38.18 12.08
C ASP A 200 5.23 -39.11 11.45
N LEU A 201 5.81 -38.72 10.31
CA LEU A 201 6.87 -39.48 9.64
C LEU A 201 8.19 -39.51 10.43
N GLU A 202 8.58 -38.39 11.04
CA GLU A 202 9.75 -38.28 11.92
C GLU A 202 9.58 -39.15 13.18
N SER A 203 8.40 -39.11 13.80
CA SER A 203 8.11 -39.92 15.01
C SER A 203 8.14 -41.43 14.74
N GLY A 204 7.82 -41.84 13.51
CA GLY A 204 7.89 -43.22 13.06
C GLY A 204 9.28 -43.67 12.58
N ASN A 205 10.33 -42.82 12.71
CA ASN A 205 11.67 -43.07 12.15
C ASN A 205 11.66 -43.43 10.66
N HIS A 206 10.73 -42.88 9.89
CA HIS A 206 10.62 -43.16 8.46
C HIS A 206 11.33 -42.08 7.63
N GLU A 207 12.31 -42.48 6.82
CA GLU A 207 12.97 -41.58 5.88
C GLU A 207 12.01 -41.20 4.74
N LEU A 208 11.94 -39.90 4.44
CA LEU A 208 11.19 -39.39 3.30
C LEU A 208 11.87 -39.79 1.99
N PRO A 209 11.11 -40.26 0.99
CA PRO A 209 11.66 -40.46 -0.35
C PRO A 209 12.33 -39.18 -0.87
N PRO A 210 13.56 -39.24 -1.40
CA PRO A 210 14.28 -38.05 -1.89
C PRO A 210 13.48 -37.22 -2.91
N GLU A 211 12.69 -37.89 -3.74
CA GLU A 211 11.79 -37.24 -4.71
C GLU A 211 10.70 -36.40 -4.03
N LEU A 212 10.12 -36.92 -2.94
CA LEU A 212 9.11 -36.21 -2.16
C LEU A 212 9.74 -35.02 -1.43
N LEU A 213 10.94 -35.18 -0.86
CA LEU A 213 11.66 -34.09 -0.22
C LEU A 213 11.95 -32.94 -1.19
N ALA A 214 12.40 -33.25 -2.41
CA ALA A 214 12.62 -32.24 -3.46
C ALA A 214 11.30 -31.55 -3.84
N SER A 215 10.22 -32.30 -3.96
CA SER A 215 8.88 -31.79 -4.24
C SER A 215 8.35 -30.87 -3.13
N LEU A 216 8.57 -31.20 -1.85
CA LEU A 216 8.18 -30.36 -0.72
C LEU A 216 9.03 -29.09 -0.61
N ASN A 217 10.31 -29.15 -0.93
CA ASN A 217 11.15 -27.95 -1.03
C ASN A 217 10.59 -26.95 -2.05
N PHE A 218 10.06 -27.41 -3.19
CA PHE A 218 9.37 -26.52 -4.13
C PHE A 218 8.11 -25.89 -3.52
N VAL A 219 7.31 -26.64 -2.76
CA VAL A 219 6.11 -26.12 -2.07
C VAL A 219 6.51 -25.00 -1.08
N TRP A 220 7.53 -25.23 -0.25
CA TRP A 220 8.01 -24.24 0.72
C TRP A 220 8.67 -23.03 0.06
N GLY A 221 9.37 -23.22 -1.07
CA GLY A 221 9.90 -22.13 -1.86
C GLY A 221 8.81 -21.18 -2.33
N ARG A 222 7.68 -21.71 -2.83
CA ARG A 222 6.52 -20.90 -3.25
C ARG A 222 5.84 -20.18 -2.08
N GLU A 223 5.74 -20.85 -0.94
CA GLU A 223 5.19 -20.24 0.28
C GLU A 223 6.06 -19.08 0.77
N ALA A 224 7.38 -19.28 0.85
CA ALA A 224 8.31 -18.24 1.26
C ALA A 224 8.29 -17.04 0.29
N TYR A 225 8.20 -17.31 -1.02
CA TYR A 225 8.06 -16.28 -2.05
C TYR A 225 6.76 -15.47 -1.87
N GLY A 226 5.63 -16.14 -1.63
CA GLY A 226 4.34 -15.47 -1.38
C GLY A 226 4.33 -14.59 -0.12
N LEU A 227 5.15 -14.92 0.88
CA LEU A 227 5.36 -14.11 2.10
C LEU A 227 6.41 -13.01 1.94
N GLY A 228 7.00 -12.83 0.76
CA GLY A 228 8.06 -11.84 0.50
C GLY A 228 9.44 -12.20 1.07
N LYS A 229 9.65 -13.44 1.54
CA LYS A 229 10.93 -13.94 2.09
C LYS A 229 11.79 -14.55 0.99
N ILE A 230 12.35 -13.70 0.13
CA ILE A 230 12.99 -14.13 -1.12
C ILE A 230 14.23 -15.01 -0.88
N ASP A 231 15.08 -14.69 0.09
CA ASP A 231 16.30 -15.49 0.34
C ASP A 231 15.99 -16.92 0.81
N VAL A 232 14.95 -17.05 1.63
CA VAL A 232 14.43 -18.35 2.09
C VAL A 232 13.83 -19.13 0.91
N ALA A 233 13.12 -18.44 0.02
CA ALA A 233 12.56 -19.05 -1.19
C ALA A 233 13.66 -19.61 -2.11
N ILE A 234 14.71 -18.82 -2.38
CA ILE A 234 15.87 -19.23 -3.20
C ILE A 234 16.52 -20.49 -2.62
N THR A 235 16.75 -20.50 -1.30
CA THR A 235 17.36 -21.65 -0.61
C THR A 235 16.54 -22.93 -0.82
N HIS A 236 15.22 -22.86 -0.68
CA HIS A 236 14.34 -24.00 -0.89
C HIS A 236 14.29 -24.44 -2.37
N TYR A 237 14.24 -23.49 -3.31
CA TYR A 237 14.26 -23.83 -4.72
C TYR A 237 15.57 -24.45 -5.17
N GLN A 238 16.72 -23.97 -4.68
CA GLN A 238 18.04 -24.57 -4.95
C GLN A 238 18.10 -26.02 -4.47
N LYS A 239 17.68 -26.30 -3.23
CA LYS A 239 17.60 -27.67 -2.69
C LYS A 239 16.69 -28.58 -3.52
N SER A 240 15.58 -28.04 -4.03
CA SER A 240 14.71 -28.79 -4.94
C SER A 240 15.42 -29.08 -6.26
N LEU A 241 16.02 -28.05 -6.87
CA LEU A 241 16.69 -28.11 -8.17
C LEU A 241 17.86 -29.10 -8.19
N GLU A 242 18.68 -29.13 -7.14
CA GLU A 242 19.81 -30.05 -6.98
C GLU A 242 19.40 -31.50 -7.17
N PHE A 243 18.24 -31.89 -6.64
CA PHE A 243 17.71 -33.23 -6.85
C PHE A 243 17.29 -33.44 -8.30
N TRP A 244 16.49 -32.53 -8.86
CA TRP A 244 15.93 -32.70 -10.20
C TRP A 244 16.97 -32.70 -11.32
N GLN A 245 18.10 -32.00 -11.14
CA GLN A 245 19.23 -31.96 -12.07
C GLN A 245 20.09 -33.23 -12.08
N GLN A 246 20.08 -34.03 -11.02
CA GLN A 246 20.82 -35.29 -10.99
C GLN A 246 20.28 -36.28 -12.03
N GLU A 247 21.17 -36.97 -12.73
CA GLU A 247 20.77 -38.09 -13.60
C GLU A 247 20.11 -39.19 -12.74
N PRO A 248 19.03 -39.83 -13.26
CA PRO A 248 18.39 -40.91 -12.53
C PRO A 248 19.42 -42.02 -12.25
N ARG A 249 19.68 -42.31 -10.97
CA ARG A 249 20.46 -43.48 -10.58
C ARG A 249 19.77 -44.70 -11.22
N LYS A 250 20.52 -45.49 -11.99
CA LYS A 250 20.07 -46.77 -12.54
C LYS A 250 19.65 -47.68 -11.39
N GLN A 251 18.39 -47.62 -10.98
CA GLN A 251 17.74 -48.61 -10.15
C GLN A 251 16.57 -49.17 -10.93
N GLU A 252 16.55 -50.49 -11.03
CA GLU A 252 15.65 -51.32 -11.81
C GLU A 252 14.18 -51.06 -11.46
N SER A 253 13.51 -50.16 -12.17
CA SER A 253 12.06 -50.22 -12.32
C SER A 253 11.76 -50.76 -13.71
N LYS A 254 11.24 -51.99 -13.77
CA LYS A 254 10.64 -52.59 -14.97
C LYS A 254 9.71 -51.57 -15.65
N PRO A 255 9.63 -51.57 -16.99
CA PRO A 255 8.72 -50.67 -17.69
C PRO A 255 7.29 -50.95 -17.24
N GLU A 256 6.63 -49.96 -16.64
CA GLU A 256 5.19 -50.00 -16.42
C GLU A 256 4.52 -50.13 -17.80
N ASN A 257 3.70 -51.18 -17.94
CA ASN A 257 2.99 -51.61 -19.14
C ASN A 257 2.62 -50.48 -20.11
N ASN A 258 3.34 -50.43 -21.23
CA ASN A 258 2.76 -49.94 -22.48
C ASN A 258 1.56 -50.84 -22.82
N GLY A 259 0.43 -50.20 -23.10
CA GLY A 259 -0.90 -50.81 -23.13
C GLY A 259 -1.03 -52.13 -23.88
N GLU A 260 -1.93 -52.97 -23.36
CA GLU A 260 -2.47 -54.12 -24.08
C GLU A 260 -2.97 -53.69 -25.46
N ILE A 261 -2.38 -54.29 -26.49
CA ILE A 261 -2.83 -54.20 -27.88
C ILE A 261 -4.07 -55.09 -27.99
N LEU A 262 -5.25 -54.50 -28.16
CA LEU A 262 -6.42 -55.22 -28.69
C LEU A 262 -6.24 -55.34 -30.21
N PRO A 263 -6.16 -56.55 -30.79
CA PRO A 263 -6.02 -56.73 -32.23
C PRO A 263 -7.39 -56.58 -32.90
N GLY A 264 -7.53 -55.58 -33.77
CA GLY A 264 -8.64 -55.47 -34.70
C GLY A 264 -9.33 -54.12 -34.68
N LEU A 265 -8.72 -53.14 -35.34
CA LEU A 265 -9.33 -52.06 -36.13
C LEU A 265 -8.22 -51.05 -36.45
N GLY A 266 -7.74 -51.09 -37.70
CA GLY A 266 -6.62 -50.28 -38.17
C GLY A 266 -6.97 -48.80 -38.34
N LEU A 267 -6.92 -48.02 -37.26
CA LEU A 267 -6.87 -46.55 -37.27
C LEU A 267 -5.94 -46.04 -36.16
N PRO A 268 -4.92 -45.21 -36.47
CA PRO A 268 -4.08 -44.60 -35.45
C PRO A 268 -4.85 -43.47 -34.75
N THR A 269 -5.38 -43.75 -33.56
CA THR A 269 -5.95 -42.74 -32.68
C THR A 269 -4.83 -42.13 -31.82
N PHE A 270 -4.24 -41.03 -32.29
CA PHE A 270 -3.40 -40.17 -31.46
C PHE A 270 -4.28 -39.35 -30.50
N ILE A 271 -4.81 -39.98 -29.46
CA ILE A 271 -5.26 -39.26 -28.26
C ILE A 271 -4.09 -39.32 -27.28
N SER A 272 -3.23 -38.30 -27.34
CA SER A 272 -2.16 -38.09 -26.38
C SER A 272 -2.77 -37.85 -24.99
N ARG A 273 -2.92 -38.90 -24.19
CA ARG A 273 -3.26 -38.77 -22.77
C ARG A 273 -2.03 -38.19 -22.06
N LYS A 274 -2.10 -36.89 -21.71
CA LYS A 274 -1.08 -36.22 -20.90
C LYS A 274 -0.75 -37.07 -19.67
N PRO A 275 0.53 -37.26 -19.30
CA PRO A 275 0.86 -37.94 -18.06
C PRO A 275 0.23 -37.18 -16.88
N ILE A 276 -0.36 -37.93 -15.94
CA ILE A 276 -1.03 -37.39 -14.74
C ILE A 276 -0.03 -36.62 -13.84
N THR A 277 1.26 -36.80 -14.10
CA THR A 277 2.38 -36.30 -13.31
C THR A 277 3.41 -35.65 -14.24
N PRO A 278 3.85 -34.40 -13.99
CA PRO A 278 4.82 -33.75 -14.87
C PRO A 278 6.18 -34.47 -14.81
N PRO A 279 6.81 -34.74 -15.96
CA PRO A 279 8.13 -35.36 -16.07
C PRO A 279 9.21 -34.64 -15.26
N ARG A 280 10.29 -35.36 -14.93
CA ARG A 280 11.46 -34.86 -14.16
C ARG A 280 11.98 -33.52 -14.71
N ARG A 281 12.15 -33.44 -16.04
CA ARG A 281 12.67 -32.25 -16.73
C ARG A 281 11.70 -31.07 -16.75
N GLU A 282 10.40 -31.32 -16.85
CA GLU A 282 9.39 -30.25 -16.71
C GLU A 282 9.40 -29.65 -15.31
N ARG A 283 9.57 -30.47 -14.25
CA ARG A 283 9.71 -29.98 -12.87
C ARG A 283 10.97 -29.13 -12.70
N GLN A 284 12.09 -29.57 -13.26
CA GLN A 284 13.34 -28.81 -13.28
C GLN A 284 13.13 -27.42 -13.90
N ALA A 285 12.51 -27.36 -15.08
CA ALA A 285 12.24 -26.09 -15.76
C ALA A 285 11.34 -25.15 -14.94
N VAL A 286 10.29 -25.67 -14.29
CA VAL A 286 9.42 -24.86 -13.41
C VAL A 286 10.18 -24.27 -12.23
N ILE A 287 11.11 -25.02 -11.64
CA ILE A 287 11.92 -24.53 -10.51
C ILE A 287 12.89 -23.44 -10.98
N LEU A 288 13.53 -23.63 -12.14
CA LEU A 288 14.37 -22.61 -12.78
C LEU A 288 13.56 -21.33 -13.05
N PHE A 289 12.32 -21.45 -13.52
CA PHE A 289 11.43 -20.31 -13.70
C PHE A 289 11.19 -19.54 -12.39
N HIS A 290 10.89 -20.24 -11.29
CA HIS A 290 10.64 -19.60 -9.98
C HIS A 290 11.91 -18.98 -9.37
N LEU A 291 13.09 -19.58 -9.61
CA LEU A 291 14.37 -18.96 -9.24
C LEU A 291 14.59 -17.66 -10.02
N GLY A 292 14.31 -17.65 -11.33
CA GLY A 292 14.35 -16.44 -12.15
C GLY A 292 13.48 -15.32 -11.58
N LEU A 293 12.24 -15.63 -11.18
CA LEU A 293 11.33 -14.67 -10.55
C LEU A 293 11.86 -14.13 -9.21
N CYS A 294 12.49 -14.97 -8.37
CA CYS A 294 13.10 -14.52 -7.12
C CYS A 294 14.22 -13.49 -7.37
N TYR A 295 15.09 -13.76 -8.35
CA TYR A 295 16.16 -12.83 -8.69
C TYR A 295 15.64 -11.55 -9.37
N CYS A 296 14.55 -11.61 -10.14
CA CYS A 296 13.85 -10.41 -10.62
C CYS A 296 13.40 -9.53 -9.46
N ASP A 297 12.81 -10.11 -8.41
CA ASP A 297 12.32 -9.35 -7.28
C ASP A 297 13.43 -8.86 -6.35
N GLN A 298 14.54 -9.60 -6.21
CA GLN A 298 15.76 -9.08 -5.57
C GLN A 298 16.34 -7.91 -6.37
N ALA A 299 16.42 -8.02 -7.70
CA ALA A 299 16.96 -6.95 -8.54
C ALA A 299 16.14 -5.65 -8.39
N LYS A 300 14.81 -5.73 -8.29
CA LYS A 300 13.92 -4.57 -8.04
C LYS A 300 14.12 -3.92 -6.65
N GLN A 301 14.81 -4.57 -5.71
CA GLN A 301 15.14 -3.99 -4.42
C GLN A 301 16.34 -3.05 -4.49
N TYR A 302 17.28 -3.32 -5.40
CA TYR A 302 18.47 -2.50 -5.62
C TYR A 302 18.20 -1.37 -6.64
N PRO A 303 18.87 -0.21 -6.52
CA PRO A 303 18.79 0.85 -7.52
C PRO A 303 19.59 0.47 -8.78
N PRO A 304 19.24 1.00 -9.99
CA PRO A 304 19.93 0.67 -11.24
C PRO A 304 21.44 0.90 -11.26
N GLY A 305 21.96 1.79 -10.39
CA GLY A 305 23.39 2.09 -10.26
C GLY A 305 24.18 1.14 -9.37
N ASP A 306 23.53 0.26 -8.60
CA ASP A 306 24.20 -0.71 -7.74
C ASP A 306 24.69 -1.91 -8.58
N PRO A 307 25.94 -2.37 -8.41
CA PRO A 307 26.43 -3.59 -9.07
C PRO A 307 25.48 -4.80 -8.88
N SER A 308 24.86 -4.91 -7.70
CA SER A 308 23.92 -5.98 -7.32
C SER A 308 22.64 -5.95 -8.15
N TYR A 309 22.21 -4.79 -8.66
CA TYR A 309 21.05 -4.68 -9.55
C TYR A 309 21.30 -5.46 -10.83
N ARG A 310 22.42 -5.16 -11.51
CA ARG A 310 22.78 -5.84 -12.77
C ARG A 310 23.09 -7.31 -12.53
N GLU A 311 23.80 -7.65 -11.46
CA GLU A 311 24.13 -9.04 -11.12
C GLU A 311 22.86 -9.89 -10.94
N ASN A 312 21.89 -9.40 -10.18
CA ASN A 312 20.64 -10.13 -9.94
C ASN A 312 19.79 -10.26 -11.20
N TRP A 313 19.72 -9.22 -12.05
CA TRP A 313 19.05 -9.34 -13.35
C TRP A 313 19.76 -10.33 -14.30
N HIS A 314 21.08 -10.40 -14.28
CA HIS A 314 21.84 -11.39 -15.05
C HIS A 314 21.56 -12.82 -14.55
N LYS A 315 21.54 -13.05 -13.24
CA LYS A 315 21.13 -14.34 -12.66
C LYS A 315 19.70 -14.71 -13.07
N ALA A 316 18.78 -13.75 -13.02
CA ALA A 316 17.40 -13.95 -13.44
C ALA A 316 17.30 -14.35 -14.92
N LYS A 317 18.05 -13.65 -15.80
CA LYS A 317 18.17 -13.97 -17.23
C LYS A 317 18.67 -15.41 -17.41
N GLU A 318 19.77 -15.78 -16.77
CA GLU A 318 20.38 -17.10 -16.89
C GLU A 318 19.41 -18.23 -16.51
N TYR A 319 18.73 -18.11 -15.37
CA TYR A 319 17.75 -19.13 -14.94
C TYR A 319 16.54 -19.24 -15.88
N LEU A 320 16.03 -18.11 -16.40
CA LEU A 320 14.93 -18.14 -17.37
C LEU A 320 15.37 -18.70 -18.74
N GLU A 321 16.57 -18.40 -19.21
CA GLU A 321 17.12 -18.99 -20.44
C GLU A 321 17.29 -20.51 -20.30
N GLN A 322 17.84 -20.98 -19.19
CA GLN A 322 17.93 -22.41 -18.89
C GLN A 322 16.55 -23.08 -18.87
N CYS A 323 15.55 -22.43 -18.26
CA CYS A 323 14.16 -22.89 -18.27
C CYS A 323 13.63 -23.05 -19.71
N MET A 324 13.83 -22.05 -20.57
CA MET A 324 13.37 -22.10 -21.97
C MET A 324 14.05 -23.23 -22.74
N VAL A 325 15.37 -23.39 -22.59
CA VAL A 325 16.14 -24.46 -23.24
C VAL A 325 15.61 -25.85 -22.86
N VAL A 326 15.28 -26.07 -21.58
CA VAL A 326 14.72 -27.36 -21.14
C VAL A 326 13.36 -27.63 -21.80
N PHE A 327 12.46 -26.64 -21.86
CA PHE A 327 11.16 -26.85 -22.53
C PHE A 327 11.27 -27.05 -24.04
N GLU A 328 12.25 -26.42 -24.69
CA GLU A 328 12.53 -26.63 -26.11
C GLU A 328 13.06 -28.04 -26.39
N GLN A 329 13.97 -28.54 -25.55
CA GLN A 329 14.50 -29.91 -25.65
C GLN A 329 13.40 -30.96 -25.44
N GLU A 330 12.44 -30.70 -24.55
CA GLU A 330 11.29 -31.57 -24.31
C GLU A 330 10.17 -31.41 -25.35
N GLN A 331 10.38 -30.62 -26.41
CA GLN A 331 9.38 -30.36 -27.46
C GLN A 331 8.06 -29.82 -26.90
N ARG A 332 8.13 -28.90 -25.93
CA ARG A 332 6.98 -28.23 -25.29
C ARG A 332 6.90 -26.73 -25.63
N PRO A 333 6.74 -26.35 -26.92
CA PRO A 333 6.59 -24.95 -27.34
C PRO A 333 5.36 -24.26 -26.75
N ASP A 334 4.35 -25.02 -26.29
CA ASP A 334 3.19 -24.52 -25.55
C ASP A 334 3.57 -23.87 -24.22
N LEU A 335 4.54 -24.45 -23.50
CA LEU A 335 5.05 -23.91 -22.24
C LEU A 335 6.03 -22.76 -22.46
N VAL A 336 6.85 -22.85 -23.51
CA VAL A 336 7.73 -21.74 -23.92
C VAL A 336 6.90 -20.48 -24.18
N ALA A 337 5.84 -20.58 -24.98
CA ALA A 337 4.93 -19.46 -25.24
C ALA A 337 4.38 -18.85 -23.93
N LYS A 338 3.96 -19.67 -22.95
CA LYS A 338 3.42 -19.13 -21.69
C LYS A 338 4.42 -18.35 -20.83
N LEU A 339 5.72 -18.56 -20.98
CA LEU A 339 6.74 -18.06 -20.06
C LEU A 339 7.72 -17.07 -20.71
N ILE A 340 7.80 -17.04 -22.05
CA ILE A 340 8.82 -16.28 -22.79
C ILE A 340 8.78 -14.76 -22.54
N ASN A 341 7.60 -14.18 -22.28
CA ASN A 341 7.48 -12.73 -22.05
C ASN A 341 8.14 -12.27 -20.75
N GLN A 342 8.28 -13.14 -19.75
CA GLN A 342 9.01 -12.81 -18.51
C GLN A 342 10.50 -12.55 -18.80
N LEU A 343 11.10 -13.34 -19.71
CA LEU A 343 12.45 -13.08 -20.18
C LEU A 343 12.52 -11.76 -20.98
N GLY A 344 11.47 -11.42 -21.73
CA GLY A 344 11.34 -10.11 -22.38
C GLY A 344 11.36 -8.93 -21.39
N GLU A 345 10.65 -9.03 -20.26
CA GLU A 345 10.68 -8.01 -19.21
C GLU A 345 12.07 -7.86 -18.56
N ILE A 346 12.78 -8.97 -18.35
CA ILE A 346 14.17 -8.96 -17.84
C ILE A 346 15.09 -8.27 -18.85
N LEU A 347 15.05 -8.65 -20.13
CA LEU A 347 15.90 -8.07 -21.17
C LEU A 347 15.63 -6.58 -21.34
N GLN A 348 14.37 -6.16 -21.21
CA GLN A 348 14.02 -4.74 -21.19
C GLN A 348 14.62 -4.02 -19.97
N SER A 349 14.64 -4.66 -18.79
CA SER A 349 15.20 -4.08 -17.56
C SER A 349 16.73 -4.02 -17.57
N LEU A 350 17.38 -4.90 -18.33
CA LEU A 350 18.82 -4.94 -18.62
C LEU A 350 19.23 -4.03 -19.78
N GLU A 351 18.28 -3.43 -20.50
CA GLU A 351 18.52 -2.66 -21.74
C GLU A 351 19.24 -3.47 -22.83
N ALA A 352 19.05 -4.80 -22.84
CA ALA A 352 19.63 -5.71 -23.82
C ALA A 352 18.76 -5.73 -25.09
N TRP A 353 18.76 -4.62 -25.84
CA TRP A 353 17.81 -4.36 -26.93
C TRP A 353 17.90 -5.35 -28.11
N ASP A 354 19.10 -5.83 -28.43
CA ASP A 354 19.28 -6.79 -29.53
C ASP A 354 18.76 -8.19 -29.16
N ASP A 355 19.05 -8.65 -27.94
CA ASP A 355 18.50 -9.89 -27.39
C ASP A 355 16.96 -9.78 -27.32
N LEU A 356 16.43 -8.65 -26.83
CA LEU A 356 14.99 -8.40 -26.74
C LEU A 356 14.32 -8.43 -28.13
N ALA A 357 14.97 -7.90 -29.17
CA ALA A 357 14.45 -7.95 -30.54
C ALA A 357 14.34 -9.40 -31.05
N SER A 358 15.38 -10.21 -30.79
CA SER A 358 15.40 -11.62 -31.18
C SER A 358 14.33 -12.43 -30.43
N LEU A 359 14.14 -12.13 -29.14
CA LEU A 359 13.13 -12.78 -28.32
C LEU A 359 11.72 -12.39 -28.75
N ALA A 360 11.47 -11.10 -28.98
CA ALA A 360 10.14 -10.60 -29.35
C ALA A 360 9.68 -11.12 -30.71
N THR A 361 10.59 -11.32 -31.67
CA THR A 361 10.24 -11.95 -32.97
C THR A 361 9.90 -13.44 -32.80
N LYS A 362 10.63 -14.15 -31.93
CA LYS A 362 10.36 -15.55 -31.57
C LYS A 362 9.03 -15.69 -30.82
N SER A 363 8.78 -14.87 -29.80
CA SER A 363 7.54 -14.90 -29.02
C SER A 363 6.32 -14.55 -29.87
N LEU A 364 6.44 -13.57 -30.78
CA LEU A 364 5.39 -13.20 -31.72
C LEU A 364 4.96 -14.38 -32.61
N ALA A 365 5.90 -15.17 -33.12
CA ALA A 365 5.60 -16.36 -33.92
C ALA A 365 4.89 -17.45 -33.09
N LEU A 366 5.32 -17.63 -31.83
CA LEU A 366 4.71 -18.59 -30.90
C LEU A 366 3.29 -18.16 -30.51
N HIS A 367 3.06 -16.90 -30.11
CA HIS A 367 1.75 -16.43 -29.66
C HIS A 367 0.72 -16.32 -30.77
N ARG A 368 1.15 -16.11 -32.03
CA ARG A 368 0.29 -16.27 -33.21
C ARG A 368 -0.19 -17.72 -33.39
N THR A 369 0.65 -18.69 -33.03
CA THR A 369 0.34 -20.12 -33.16
C THR A 369 -0.54 -20.61 -32.02
N TYR A 370 -0.30 -20.17 -30.79
CA TYR A 370 -0.98 -20.64 -29.57
C TYR A 370 -2.16 -19.75 -29.10
N SER A 371 -2.54 -18.73 -29.88
CA SER A 371 -3.67 -17.82 -29.62
C SER A 371 -3.70 -17.22 -28.20
N ALA A 372 -2.70 -16.40 -27.90
CA ALA A 372 -2.54 -15.75 -26.60
C ALA A 372 -2.58 -14.21 -26.76
N PRO A 373 -3.76 -13.58 -26.75
CA PRO A 373 -3.91 -12.19 -27.22
C PRO A 373 -3.23 -11.15 -26.31
N VAL A 374 -3.18 -11.37 -25.00
CA VAL A 374 -2.49 -10.48 -24.06
C VAL A 374 -0.98 -10.53 -24.27
N GLN A 375 -0.43 -11.73 -24.40
CA GLN A 375 0.99 -11.95 -24.65
C GLN A 375 1.39 -11.42 -26.03
N LEU A 376 0.51 -11.55 -27.03
CA LEU A 376 0.72 -10.98 -28.36
C LEU A 376 0.79 -9.44 -28.33
N ALA A 377 -0.05 -8.78 -27.54
CA ALA A 377 0.04 -7.34 -27.33
C ALA A 377 1.37 -6.94 -26.66
N GLN A 378 1.83 -7.73 -25.68
CA GLN A 378 3.12 -7.53 -25.03
C GLN A 378 4.29 -7.68 -26.01
N ASP A 379 4.25 -8.66 -26.91
CA ASP A 379 5.29 -8.85 -27.95
C ASP A 379 5.41 -7.60 -28.84
N TYR A 380 4.27 -7.10 -29.34
CA TYR A 380 4.24 -5.86 -30.11
C TYR A 380 4.72 -4.66 -29.29
N GLY A 381 4.42 -4.62 -27.99
CA GLY A 381 4.96 -3.65 -27.05
C GLY A 381 6.49 -3.70 -26.92
N PHE A 382 7.08 -4.89 -26.85
CA PHE A 382 8.54 -5.06 -26.83
C PHE A 382 9.18 -4.62 -28.15
N ILE A 383 8.60 -5.01 -29.29
CA ILE A 383 9.07 -4.58 -30.62
C ILE A 383 9.00 -3.05 -30.74
N ALA A 384 7.89 -2.45 -30.30
CA ALA A 384 7.73 -0.99 -30.33
C ALA A 384 8.81 -0.28 -29.50
N LYS A 385 9.10 -0.79 -28.30
CA LYS A 385 10.13 -0.21 -27.42
C LYS A 385 11.54 -0.35 -27.98
N VAL A 386 11.87 -1.50 -28.58
CA VAL A 386 13.14 -1.71 -29.30
C VAL A 386 13.26 -0.76 -30.48
N ALA A 387 12.19 -0.60 -31.28
CA ALA A 387 12.17 0.30 -32.42
C ALA A 387 12.35 1.77 -32.01
N LEU A 388 11.74 2.18 -30.89
CA LEU A 388 11.91 3.51 -30.31
C LEU A 388 13.37 3.76 -29.93
N HIS A 389 14.02 2.81 -29.25
CA HIS A 389 15.44 2.92 -28.91
C HIS A 389 16.36 2.94 -30.14
N LYS A 390 16.00 2.22 -31.22
CA LYS A 390 16.75 2.22 -32.50
C LYS A 390 16.43 3.42 -33.40
N SER A 391 15.70 4.43 -32.91
CA SER A 391 15.28 5.62 -33.66
C SER A 391 14.42 5.31 -34.90
N ARG A 392 13.70 4.19 -34.90
CA ARG A 392 12.80 3.78 -35.98
C ARG A 392 11.35 4.12 -35.62
N TRP A 393 11.05 5.41 -35.63
CA TRP A 393 9.79 5.97 -35.09
C TRP A 393 8.53 5.41 -35.75
N GLN A 394 8.54 5.19 -37.07
CA GLN A 394 7.39 4.65 -37.80
C GLN A 394 7.12 3.17 -37.44
N GLU A 395 8.18 2.39 -37.24
CA GLU A 395 8.09 1.00 -36.80
C GLU A 395 7.58 0.94 -35.35
N ALA A 396 8.08 1.81 -34.48
CA ALA A 396 7.62 1.94 -33.10
C ALA A 396 6.12 2.27 -33.03
N TYR A 397 5.68 3.28 -33.80
CA TYR A 397 4.28 3.69 -33.89
C TYR A 397 3.38 2.55 -34.35
N THR A 398 3.73 1.88 -35.45
CA THR A 398 2.91 0.81 -36.02
C THR A 398 2.74 -0.37 -35.04
N ASN A 399 3.82 -0.78 -34.38
CA ASN A 399 3.77 -1.87 -33.40
C ASN A 399 3.04 -1.46 -32.12
N ALA A 400 3.19 -0.21 -31.66
CA ALA A 400 2.44 0.29 -30.51
C ALA A 400 0.93 0.36 -30.78
N ILE A 401 0.52 0.67 -32.02
CA ILE A 401 -0.90 0.60 -32.45
C ILE A 401 -1.39 -0.83 -32.36
N TYR A 402 -0.64 -1.80 -32.91
CA TYR A 402 -1.06 -3.20 -32.86
C TYR A 402 -1.23 -3.68 -31.42
N ALA A 403 -0.29 -3.34 -30.53
CA ALA A 403 -0.40 -3.67 -29.11
C ALA A 403 -1.65 -3.06 -28.47
N ASN A 404 -1.91 -1.78 -28.73
CA ASN A 404 -3.07 -1.06 -28.20
C ASN A 404 -4.40 -1.67 -28.69
N VAL A 405 -4.56 -1.86 -30.01
CA VAL A 405 -5.79 -2.40 -30.61
C VAL A 405 -6.09 -3.80 -30.08
N ILE A 406 -5.08 -4.66 -29.95
CA ILE A 406 -5.26 -6.02 -29.44
C ILE A 406 -5.74 -5.97 -27.98
N ILE A 407 -5.08 -5.18 -27.13
CA ILE A 407 -5.44 -5.15 -25.71
C ILE A 407 -6.80 -4.48 -25.47
N THR A 408 -7.12 -3.42 -26.20
CA THR A 408 -8.40 -2.70 -26.08
C THR A 408 -9.56 -3.63 -26.42
N LYS A 409 -9.44 -4.42 -27.50
CA LYS A 409 -10.43 -5.46 -27.84
C LYS A 409 -10.61 -6.51 -26.74
N VAL A 410 -9.51 -7.00 -26.17
CA VAL A 410 -9.56 -7.96 -25.06
C VAL A 410 -10.29 -7.37 -23.86
N THR A 411 -10.03 -6.10 -23.52
CA THR A 411 -10.68 -5.43 -22.39
C THR A 411 -12.16 -5.13 -22.64
N GLU A 412 -12.56 -4.77 -23.87
CA GLU A 412 -13.96 -4.54 -24.22
C GLU A 412 -14.80 -5.82 -24.14
N GLU A 413 -14.28 -6.94 -24.63
CA GLU A 413 -14.97 -8.24 -24.56
C GLU A 413 -15.10 -8.75 -23.11
N GLN A 414 -14.16 -8.43 -22.23
CA GLN A 414 -14.24 -8.70 -20.79
C GLN A 414 -15.36 -7.90 -20.11
N GLY A 415 -15.48 -6.60 -20.42
CA GLY A 415 -16.55 -5.75 -19.87
C GLY A 415 -17.95 -6.24 -20.25
N VAL A 416 -18.10 -6.77 -21.47
CA VAL A 416 -19.36 -7.38 -21.95
C VAL A 416 -19.61 -8.75 -21.28
N ALA A 417 -18.57 -9.53 -20.97
CA ALA A 417 -18.69 -10.81 -20.28
C ALA A 417 -19.08 -10.67 -18.80
N HIS A 418 -18.48 -9.73 -18.07
CA HIS A 418 -18.84 -9.42 -16.67
C HIS A 418 -20.30 -8.96 -16.55
N HIS A 419 -20.76 -8.07 -17.43
CA HIS A 419 -22.17 -7.68 -17.47
C HIS A 419 -23.13 -8.85 -17.75
N ARG A 420 -22.66 -9.90 -18.44
CA ARG A 420 -23.46 -11.09 -18.76
C ARG A 420 -23.53 -12.08 -17.61
N GLU A 421 -22.45 -12.21 -16.82
CA GLU A 421 -22.44 -13.01 -15.59
C GLU A 421 -23.27 -12.35 -14.47
N ASP A 422 -23.23 -11.02 -14.34
CA ASP A 422 -24.10 -10.28 -13.40
C ASP A 422 -25.59 -10.42 -13.76
N LEU A 423 -25.92 -10.43 -15.06
CA LEU A 423 -27.29 -10.67 -15.55
C LEU A 423 -27.76 -12.11 -15.35
N LEU A 424 -26.85 -13.09 -15.34
CA LEU A 424 -27.17 -14.49 -15.05
C LEU A 424 -27.33 -14.76 -13.55
N ALA A 425 -26.60 -14.04 -12.70
CA ALA A 425 -26.81 -14.04 -11.25
C ALA A 425 -28.18 -13.44 -10.88
N TYR A 426 -28.63 -12.39 -11.59
CA TYR A 426 -29.96 -11.79 -11.41
C TYR A 426 -31.11 -12.67 -11.96
N ALA A 427 -30.84 -13.58 -12.90
CA ALA A 427 -31.85 -14.46 -13.47
C ALA A 427 -32.13 -15.73 -12.63
N ALA A 428 -31.31 -16.03 -11.63
CA ALA A 428 -31.49 -17.18 -10.73
C ALA A 428 -32.49 -16.92 -9.58
N GLU A 429 -32.83 -15.65 -9.31
CA GLU A 429 -33.89 -15.29 -8.36
C GLU A 429 -35.17 -14.93 -9.14
N GLY A 430 -36.02 -15.93 -9.32
CA GLY A 430 -37.25 -15.79 -10.08
C GLY A 430 -38.20 -14.74 -9.50
N ARG A 431 -38.63 -13.81 -10.36
CA ARG A 431 -40.01 -13.27 -10.42
C ARG A 431 -40.23 -12.58 -11.77
N GLY A 432 -41.24 -13.05 -12.48
CA GLY A 432 -41.65 -12.54 -13.78
C GLY A 432 -42.13 -11.08 -13.73
N GLY A 433 -41.91 -10.37 -14.83
CA GLY A 433 -42.45 -9.02 -15.04
C GLY A 433 -41.71 -8.28 -16.14
N SER A 434 -42.22 -8.37 -17.37
CA SER A 434 -41.77 -7.61 -18.52
C SER A 434 -41.77 -6.10 -18.25
N LYS A 435 -40.60 -5.48 -18.08
CA LYS A 435 -40.40 -4.03 -18.27
C LYS A 435 -39.05 -3.78 -18.95
N LYS A 436 -39.11 -3.27 -20.19
CA LYS A 436 -38.00 -2.55 -20.82
C LYS A 436 -37.59 -1.42 -19.89
N LEU A 437 -36.37 -1.48 -19.36
CA LEU A 437 -35.76 -0.39 -18.59
C LEU A 437 -34.45 0.00 -19.28
N SER A 438 -34.57 1.06 -20.06
CA SER A 438 -33.48 1.85 -20.60
C SER A 438 -32.83 2.61 -19.44
N TYR A 439 -31.54 2.47 -19.22
CA TYR A 439 -30.77 3.41 -18.40
C TYR A 439 -29.36 3.57 -18.99
N TYR A 440 -29.22 4.60 -19.82
CA TYR A 440 -27.99 5.35 -19.98
C TYR A 440 -28.00 6.49 -18.93
N PRO A 441 -26.86 6.88 -18.35
CA PRO A 441 -26.77 8.11 -17.57
C PRO A 441 -27.04 9.33 -18.49
N PRO A 442 -27.96 10.22 -18.12
CA PRO A 442 -28.26 11.43 -18.88
C PRO A 442 -27.19 12.49 -18.63
N SER A 443 -26.07 12.36 -19.35
CA SER A 443 -25.15 13.48 -19.64
C SER A 443 -24.45 13.35 -21.00
N ILE A 444 -24.90 12.43 -21.86
CA ILE A 444 -24.61 12.46 -23.30
C ILE A 444 -25.92 12.84 -23.99
N GLN A 445 -26.30 14.10 -23.85
CA GLN A 445 -27.16 14.71 -24.86
C GLN A 445 -26.30 14.93 -26.09
N ALA A 446 -26.70 14.28 -27.17
CA ALA A 446 -26.21 14.39 -28.52
C ALA A 446 -25.66 15.78 -28.88
N GLN A 447 -24.35 15.97 -28.72
CA GLN A 447 -23.56 16.92 -29.48
C GLN A 447 -22.23 16.26 -29.82
N GLU A 448 -22.12 15.96 -31.11
CA GLU A 448 -20.90 15.67 -31.87
C GLU A 448 -20.16 14.38 -31.51
N GLN A 449 -20.37 13.39 -32.40
CA GLN A 449 -19.29 12.56 -32.92
C GLN A 449 -18.07 13.44 -33.25
N GLN A 450 -17.23 13.74 -32.27
CA GLN A 450 -15.92 14.32 -32.56
C GLN A 450 -15.06 13.22 -33.14
N GLN A 451 -14.89 13.34 -34.46
CA GLN A 451 -14.01 12.57 -35.33
C GLN A 451 -12.70 12.18 -34.64
N TYR A 452 -12.57 10.89 -34.35
CA TYR A 452 -11.26 10.26 -34.15
C TYR A 452 -10.46 10.37 -35.47
N PRO A 453 -9.24 10.94 -35.51
CA PRO A 453 -8.34 10.66 -36.62
C PRO A 453 -7.80 9.22 -36.40
N SER A 454 -7.52 8.38 -37.37
CA SER A 454 -7.58 8.47 -38.83
C SER A 454 -7.52 7.05 -39.40
N TYR A 455 -7.72 6.90 -40.71
CA TYR A 455 -7.62 5.72 -41.59
C TYR A 455 -6.67 4.55 -41.19
N GLN A 456 -5.64 4.79 -40.37
CA GLN A 456 -4.60 3.82 -39.97
C GLN A 456 -5.01 2.83 -38.87
N GLU A 457 -5.85 3.20 -37.89
CA GLU A 457 -6.37 2.24 -36.89
C GLU A 457 -7.29 1.21 -37.55
N ASN A 458 -8.14 1.67 -38.49
CA ASN A 458 -8.98 0.81 -39.32
C ASN A 458 -8.16 -0.07 -40.28
N SER A 459 -6.98 0.38 -40.72
CA SER A 459 -6.01 -0.42 -41.46
C SER A 459 -5.33 -1.48 -40.58
N ALA A 460 -4.98 -1.16 -39.33
CA ALA A 460 -4.43 -2.14 -38.39
C ALA A 460 -5.46 -3.21 -38.05
N LEU A 461 -6.72 -2.80 -37.86
CA LEU A 461 -7.90 -3.66 -37.71
C LEU A 461 -8.10 -4.60 -38.92
N SER A 462 -7.97 -4.10 -40.15
CA SER A 462 -8.12 -4.92 -41.37
C SER A 462 -6.97 -5.90 -41.57
N CYS A 463 -5.73 -5.54 -41.22
CA CYS A 463 -4.57 -6.45 -41.22
C CYS A 463 -4.65 -7.53 -40.13
N LEU A 464 -5.36 -7.27 -39.02
CA LEU A 464 -5.54 -8.22 -37.91
C LEU A 464 -6.75 -9.16 -38.08
N ASN A 465 -7.68 -8.86 -39.01
CA ASN A 465 -8.94 -9.61 -39.22
C ASN A 465 -8.79 -11.06 -39.71
N GLY A 466 -7.56 -11.57 -39.87
CA GLY A 466 -7.27 -12.99 -40.12
C GLY A 466 -6.61 -13.75 -38.96
N VAL A 467 -6.12 -13.06 -37.92
CA VAL A 467 -5.21 -13.62 -36.90
C VAL A 467 -5.91 -13.83 -35.54
N VAL A 468 -7.01 -13.14 -35.27
CA VAL A 468 -7.63 -13.08 -33.94
C VAL A 468 -9.01 -13.75 -33.94
N LYS A 469 -9.05 -15.09 -33.79
CA LYS A 469 -10.24 -15.82 -33.32
C LYS A 469 -10.18 -15.85 -31.80
N ILE A 470 -10.90 -14.94 -31.13
CA ILE A 470 -10.93 -14.91 -29.67
C ILE A 470 -11.86 -16.02 -29.17
N ASP A 471 -11.27 -17.03 -28.54
CA ASP A 471 -12.02 -18.13 -27.93
C ASP A 471 -12.64 -17.65 -26.61
N LYS A 472 -13.98 -17.60 -26.56
CA LYS A 472 -14.75 -16.98 -25.47
C LYS A 472 -14.52 -17.61 -24.09
N GLN A 473 -13.89 -18.80 -24.03
CA GLN A 473 -13.58 -19.49 -22.77
C GLN A 473 -12.31 -18.97 -22.06
N ILE A 474 -11.45 -18.19 -22.74
CA ILE A 474 -10.17 -17.69 -22.19
C ILE A 474 -10.31 -16.29 -21.55
N ILE A 475 -11.44 -15.62 -21.78
CA ILE A 475 -11.66 -14.21 -21.44
C ILE A 475 -11.86 -13.99 -19.92
N ASN A 476 -12.37 -14.98 -19.17
CA ASN A 476 -12.73 -14.84 -17.74
C ASN A 476 -11.58 -15.13 -16.75
N LYS A 477 -10.32 -14.90 -17.12
CA LYS A 477 -9.17 -15.26 -16.26
C LYS A 477 -8.04 -14.24 -16.14
N TYR A 478 -8.32 -12.98 -16.44
CA TYR A 478 -7.35 -11.91 -16.24
C TYR A 478 -7.97 -10.86 -15.33
N THR A 479 -7.71 -11.00 -14.04
CA THR A 479 -8.00 -9.93 -13.07
C THR A 479 -6.74 -9.08 -12.87
N ASN A 480 -6.92 -7.79 -13.15
CA ASN A 480 -6.09 -6.63 -12.78
C ASN A 480 -5.02 -6.14 -13.76
N LYS A 481 -5.00 -4.79 -13.87
CA LYS A 481 -4.03 -3.89 -14.53
C LYS A 481 -4.36 -3.57 -15.99
N SER A 482 -4.89 -2.37 -16.25
CA SER A 482 -5.12 -1.88 -17.62
C SER A 482 -3.78 -1.69 -18.35
N PRO A 483 -3.40 -2.57 -19.31
CA PRO A 483 -2.13 -2.45 -20.03
C PRO A 483 -2.21 -1.35 -21.10
N VAL A 484 -3.41 -0.82 -21.35
CA VAL A 484 -3.72 0.20 -22.35
C VAL A 484 -2.86 1.45 -22.15
N GLY A 485 -2.70 1.90 -20.89
CA GLY A 485 -1.93 3.09 -20.57
C GLY A 485 -0.47 3.02 -21.02
N ARG A 486 0.16 1.84 -20.92
CA ARG A 486 1.55 1.62 -21.35
C ARG A 486 1.71 1.73 -22.86
N TYR A 487 0.76 1.21 -23.63
CA TYR A 487 0.82 1.30 -25.09
C TYR A 487 0.45 2.69 -25.60
N LEU A 488 -0.48 3.39 -24.94
CA LEU A 488 -0.75 4.81 -25.21
C LEU A 488 0.48 5.69 -24.99
N LEU A 489 1.28 5.42 -23.95
CA LEU A 489 2.55 6.10 -23.73
C LEU A 489 3.55 5.84 -24.87
N LEU A 490 3.74 4.58 -25.27
CA LEU A 490 4.63 4.22 -26.39
C LEU A 490 4.18 4.87 -27.71
N LEU A 491 2.87 4.93 -27.96
CA LEU A 491 2.28 5.62 -29.10
C LEU A 491 2.62 7.11 -29.08
N ALA A 492 2.36 7.77 -27.95
CA ALA A 492 2.63 9.19 -27.79
C ALA A 492 4.12 9.54 -27.94
N GLN A 493 5.02 8.70 -27.39
CA GLN A 493 6.47 8.88 -27.56
C GLN A 493 6.88 8.75 -29.03
N ALA A 494 6.36 7.76 -29.76
CA ALA A 494 6.63 7.62 -31.20
C ALA A 494 6.10 8.81 -32.01
N GLN A 495 4.88 9.27 -31.72
CA GLN A 495 4.25 10.43 -32.36
C GLN A 495 4.99 11.74 -32.06
N GLN A 496 5.51 11.90 -30.85
CA GLN A 496 6.35 13.04 -30.47
C GLN A 496 7.57 13.15 -31.37
N HIS A 497 8.27 12.04 -31.64
CA HIS A 497 9.42 12.02 -32.56
C HIS A 497 9.03 12.17 -34.04
N LEU A 498 7.79 11.84 -34.41
CA LEU A 498 7.23 12.06 -35.74
C LEU A 498 6.69 13.50 -35.95
N GLY A 499 6.75 14.37 -34.94
CA GLY A 499 6.23 15.74 -34.99
C GLY A 499 4.71 15.87 -34.84
N GLN A 500 4.01 14.79 -34.48
CA GLN A 500 2.56 14.72 -34.30
C GLN A 500 2.17 15.09 -32.86
N HIS A 501 2.50 16.31 -32.44
CA HIS A 501 2.37 16.74 -31.03
C HIS A 501 0.93 16.78 -30.52
N SER A 502 -0.06 17.11 -31.36
CA SER A 502 -1.47 17.17 -30.94
C SER A 502 -2.06 15.79 -30.64
N GLU A 503 -1.74 14.79 -31.46
CA GLU A 503 -2.20 13.41 -31.27
C GLU A 503 -1.50 12.77 -30.06
N ALA A 504 -0.19 13.03 -29.88
CA ALA A 504 0.55 12.57 -28.72
C ALA A 504 -0.06 13.08 -27.40
N ILE A 505 -0.47 14.35 -27.34
CA ILE A 505 -1.17 14.92 -26.18
C ILE A 505 -2.50 14.21 -25.93
N SER A 506 -3.30 13.99 -26.98
CA SER A 506 -4.59 13.30 -26.86
C SER A 506 -4.43 11.89 -26.25
N HIS A 507 -3.46 11.11 -26.75
CA HIS A 507 -3.17 9.77 -26.21
C HIS A 507 -2.68 9.81 -24.75
N LEU A 508 -1.87 10.80 -24.37
CA LEU A 508 -1.38 10.95 -22.99
C LEU A 508 -2.47 11.45 -22.03
N GLU A 509 -3.33 12.37 -22.46
CA GLU A 509 -4.52 12.79 -21.69
C GLU A 509 -5.43 11.59 -21.46
N ARG A 510 -5.65 10.76 -22.48
CA ARG A 510 -6.41 9.52 -22.34
C ARG A 510 -5.74 8.53 -21.39
N ALA A 511 -4.42 8.37 -21.47
CA ALA A 511 -3.67 7.50 -20.56
C ALA A 511 -3.75 8.00 -19.10
N ARG A 512 -3.79 9.33 -18.90
CA ARG A 512 -3.97 9.97 -17.60
C ARG A 512 -5.37 9.77 -17.03
N GLU A 513 -6.42 9.88 -17.84
CA GLU A 513 -7.83 9.63 -17.47
C GLU A 513 -8.08 8.18 -17.06
N LEU A 514 -7.42 7.23 -17.75
CA LEU A 514 -7.54 5.80 -17.45
C LEU A 514 -6.95 5.42 -16.07
N GLY A 515 -6.41 6.39 -15.33
CA GLY A 515 -6.21 6.31 -13.89
C GLY A 515 -5.41 5.07 -13.50
N ILE A 516 -4.14 5.02 -13.87
CA ILE A 516 -3.27 3.89 -13.55
C ILE A 516 -2.93 3.93 -12.04
N GLN A 517 -3.88 3.51 -11.20
CA GLN A 517 -3.71 3.43 -9.75
C GLN A 517 -2.72 2.33 -9.33
N ASP A 518 -2.42 1.38 -10.23
CA ASP A 518 -1.66 0.16 -9.92
C ASP A 518 -0.16 0.20 -10.31
N ASP A 519 0.31 1.19 -11.10
CA ASP A 519 1.73 1.39 -11.44
C ASP A 519 2.13 2.89 -11.37
N PRO A 520 2.63 3.34 -10.22
CA PRO A 520 3.07 4.72 -10.03
C PRO A 520 4.18 5.15 -10.99
N LYS A 521 5.10 4.25 -11.40
CA LYS A 521 6.23 4.63 -12.26
C LYS A 521 5.74 4.99 -13.67
N LEU A 522 4.86 4.17 -14.22
CA LEU A 522 4.26 4.43 -15.53
C LEU A 522 3.46 5.74 -15.53
N TYR A 523 2.71 6.01 -14.46
CA TYR A 523 1.96 7.26 -14.33
C TYR A 523 2.88 8.49 -14.26
N LEU A 524 3.99 8.40 -13.53
CA LEU A 524 4.98 9.48 -13.47
C LEU A 524 5.62 9.76 -14.84
N GLU A 525 5.90 8.72 -15.63
CA GLU A 525 6.43 8.84 -17.00
C GLU A 525 5.42 9.49 -17.96
N ILE A 526 4.12 9.16 -17.83
CA ILE A 526 3.03 9.81 -18.58
C ILE A 526 2.96 11.31 -18.24
N LEU A 527 2.97 11.67 -16.95
CA LEU A 527 2.92 13.07 -16.52
C LEU A 527 4.15 13.86 -16.98
N GLU A 528 5.34 13.25 -16.95
CA GLU A 528 6.57 13.86 -17.44
C GLU A 528 6.49 14.12 -18.95
N THR A 529 6.14 13.10 -19.73
CA THR A 529 6.02 13.22 -21.19
C THR A 529 4.98 14.29 -21.57
N LEU A 530 3.80 14.26 -20.95
CA LEU A 530 2.75 15.27 -21.18
C LEU A 530 3.20 16.67 -20.76
N GLY A 531 3.91 16.78 -19.64
CA GLY A 531 4.50 18.04 -19.17
C GLY A 531 5.49 18.65 -20.16
N THR A 532 6.37 17.83 -20.74
CA THR A 532 7.34 18.31 -21.76
C THR A 532 6.64 18.81 -23.02
N LEU A 533 5.60 18.12 -23.49
CA LEU A 533 4.81 18.53 -24.66
C LEU A 533 4.06 19.84 -24.41
N TYR A 534 3.43 20.00 -23.25
CA TYR A 534 2.80 21.27 -22.88
C TYR A 534 3.80 22.42 -22.78
N TRP A 535 5.00 22.16 -22.25
CA TRP A 535 6.06 23.16 -22.18
C TRP A 535 6.51 23.59 -23.58
N GLN A 536 6.70 22.64 -24.51
CA GLN A 536 7.04 22.92 -25.91
C GLN A 536 5.96 23.75 -26.63
N GLN A 537 4.68 23.55 -26.29
CA GLN A 537 3.55 24.33 -26.82
C GLN A 537 3.32 25.67 -26.09
N LYS A 538 4.27 26.12 -25.25
CA LYS A 538 4.16 27.33 -24.41
C LYS A 538 2.99 27.33 -23.42
N ARG A 539 2.42 26.15 -23.10
CA ARG A 539 1.36 25.98 -22.10
C ARG A 539 1.98 25.82 -20.70
N TYR A 540 2.75 26.81 -20.26
CA TYR A 540 3.58 26.74 -19.05
C TYR A 540 2.77 26.47 -17.77
N GLN A 541 1.59 27.07 -17.62
CA GLN A 541 0.74 26.83 -16.45
C GLN A 541 0.26 25.37 -16.37
N ALA A 542 -0.09 24.76 -17.50
CA ALA A 542 -0.51 23.36 -17.53
C ALA A 542 0.67 22.42 -17.26
N ALA A 543 1.85 22.69 -17.84
CA ALA A 543 3.07 21.96 -17.58
C ALA A 543 3.47 22.01 -16.09
N PHE A 544 3.39 23.20 -15.47
CA PHE A 544 3.68 23.36 -14.05
C PHE A 544 2.69 22.60 -13.16
N ARG A 545 1.38 22.61 -13.48
CA ARG A 545 0.38 21.81 -12.74
C ARG A 545 0.69 20.31 -12.80
N LEU A 546 1.08 19.79 -13.97
CA LEU A 546 1.49 18.38 -14.10
C LEU A 546 2.78 18.08 -13.33
N LYS A 547 3.75 19.00 -13.31
CA LYS A 547 4.96 18.88 -12.49
C LYS A 547 4.61 18.77 -11.00
N GLN A 548 3.67 19.58 -10.52
CA GLN A 548 3.19 19.51 -9.14
C GLN A 548 2.46 18.20 -8.83
N GLU A 549 1.62 17.72 -9.75
CA GLU A 549 0.92 16.43 -9.64
C GLU A 549 1.93 15.28 -9.58
N ARG A 550 2.94 15.29 -10.45
CA ARG A 550 4.04 14.32 -10.48
C ARG A 550 4.79 14.28 -9.15
N LEU A 551 5.17 15.45 -8.63
CA LEU A 551 5.85 15.54 -7.32
C LEU A 551 4.98 15.03 -6.17
N ALA A 552 3.68 15.36 -6.17
CA ALA A 552 2.76 14.89 -5.14
C ALA A 552 2.58 13.36 -5.16
N ILE A 553 2.48 12.75 -6.34
CA ILE A 553 2.34 11.29 -6.48
C ILE A 553 3.65 10.58 -6.15
N ALA A 554 4.79 11.12 -6.59
CA ALA A 554 6.10 10.58 -6.23
C ALA A 554 6.30 10.63 -4.71
N GLN A 555 5.87 11.71 -4.04
CA GLN A 555 5.88 11.82 -2.59
C GLN A 555 4.96 10.79 -1.91
N GLN A 556 3.72 10.62 -2.38
CA GLN A 556 2.77 9.65 -1.82
C GLN A 556 3.27 8.20 -1.92
N ASN A 557 4.02 7.89 -2.97
CA ASN A 557 4.61 6.57 -3.19
C ASN A 557 6.01 6.41 -2.58
N GLY A 558 6.49 7.41 -1.82
CA GLY A 558 7.80 7.36 -1.17
C GLY A 558 8.98 7.34 -2.13
N LEU A 559 8.84 7.89 -3.35
CA LEU A 559 9.88 7.95 -4.38
C LEU A 559 10.76 9.21 -4.28
N LEU A 560 10.32 10.23 -3.53
CA LEU A 560 11.09 11.45 -3.27
C LEU A 560 11.70 11.41 -1.87
N ALA A 561 13.01 11.63 -1.79
CA ALA A 561 13.71 11.79 -0.51
C ALA A 561 13.51 13.22 0.03
N PHE A 562 13.47 14.20 -0.86
CA PHE A 562 13.41 15.61 -0.53
C PHE A 562 12.23 16.30 -1.21
N ILE A 563 11.65 17.30 -0.54
CA ILE A 563 10.44 18.02 -0.97
C ILE A 563 10.78 19.45 -1.42
N GLY A 564 11.95 19.96 -1.03
CA GLY A 564 12.43 21.30 -1.41
C GLY A 564 11.78 22.41 -0.59
N ALA A 565 11.52 23.55 -1.24
CA ALA A 565 10.87 24.71 -0.59
C ALA A 565 9.36 24.54 -0.37
N GLY A 566 8.75 23.51 -0.96
CA GLY A 566 7.31 23.27 -0.93
C GLY A 566 6.78 22.79 0.42
N LYS A 567 5.52 23.09 0.71
CA LYS A 567 4.82 22.60 1.92
C LYS A 567 4.30 21.18 1.69
N LEU A 568 4.41 20.32 2.70
CA LEU A 568 3.73 19.02 2.72
C LEU A 568 2.22 19.22 2.59
N LYS A 569 1.61 18.66 1.55
CA LYS A 569 0.16 18.58 1.43
C LYS A 569 -0.32 17.32 2.11
N SER A 570 -1.18 17.46 3.12
CA SER A 570 -1.81 16.31 3.77
C SER A 570 -2.66 15.52 2.76
N SER A 571 -2.60 14.19 2.84
CA SER A 571 -3.34 13.26 1.95
C SER A 571 -4.84 13.55 1.86
N GLN A 572 -5.43 14.25 2.84
CA GLN A 572 -6.84 14.66 2.85
C GLN A 572 -7.15 15.82 1.89
N GLN A 573 -6.22 16.76 1.64
CA GLN A 573 -6.49 17.91 0.76
C GLN A 573 -6.52 17.54 -0.73
N ASN A 574 -5.87 16.44 -1.13
CA ASN A 574 -5.91 15.98 -2.53
C ASN A 574 -7.23 15.27 -2.90
N GLN A 575 -8.01 14.78 -1.93
CA GLN A 575 -9.36 14.26 -2.19
C GLN A 575 -10.32 15.37 -2.64
N LEU A 576 -10.13 16.60 -2.15
CA LEU A 576 -10.94 17.75 -2.57
C LEU A 576 -10.56 18.24 -3.99
N ALA A 577 -9.31 18.09 -4.40
CA ALA A 577 -8.89 18.39 -5.77
C ALA A 577 -9.35 17.33 -6.80
N GLN A 578 -9.57 16.09 -6.36
CA GLN A 578 -10.15 15.01 -7.19
C GLN A 578 -11.69 15.10 -7.32
N ASN A 579 -12.36 15.92 -6.50
CA ASN A 579 -13.83 16.05 -6.50
C ASN A 579 -14.39 16.99 -7.59
N GLN A 580 -13.61 17.39 -8.59
CA GLN A 580 -14.09 18.16 -9.76
C GLN A 580 -14.28 17.32 -11.03
N LEU A 581 -14.28 15.98 -10.94
CA LEU A 581 -14.66 15.06 -12.03
C LEU A 581 -15.71 14.05 -11.53
N PRO A 582 -16.67 13.63 -12.39
CA PRO A 582 -17.87 12.94 -11.95
C PRO A 582 -17.57 11.56 -11.36
N GLN A 583 -18.06 11.35 -10.14
CA GLN A 583 -17.96 10.12 -9.38
C GLN A 583 -18.77 9.01 -10.06
N ASN A 584 -18.11 7.95 -10.50
CA ASN A 584 -18.75 6.64 -10.67
C ASN A 584 -18.30 5.72 -9.56
N HIS A 585 -19.27 5.34 -8.72
CA HIS A 585 -19.16 4.36 -7.67
C HIS A 585 -18.81 2.99 -8.24
N LEU A 586 -17.85 2.29 -7.63
CA LEU A 586 -17.97 0.89 -7.20
C LEU A 586 -16.79 0.49 -6.29
N ALA A 587 -17.16 -0.21 -5.21
CA ALA A 587 -16.35 -0.99 -4.27
C ALA A 587 -15.30 -0.25 -3.38
N GLN A 588 -15.79 0.13 -2.20
CA GLN A 588 -14.98 0.22 -0.97
C GLN A 588 -14.27 -1.12 -0.71
N THR A 589 -13.03 -1.26 -1.15
CA THR A 589 -12.08 -2.13 -0.47
C THR A 589 -11.37 -1.29 0.58
N LYS A 590 -11.62 -1.62 1.85
CA LYS A 590 -10.86 -1.10 2.99
C LYS A 590 -9.41 -1.59 2.84
N SER A 591 -8.61 -0.91 2.02
CA SER A 591 -7.16 -1.08 2.08
C SER A 591 -6.71 -0.48 3.41
N LYS A 592 -6.22 -1.34 4.30
CA LYS A 592 -5.47 -0.97 5.50
C LYS A 592 -4.10 -0.39 5.09
N GLY A 593 -4.11 0.71 4.33
CA GLY A 593 -2.93 1.45 3.86
C GLY A 593 -2.84 2.87 4.42
N SER A 594 -3.64 3.18 5.44
CA SER A 594 -3.62 4.47 6.15
C SER A 594 -2.44 4.53 7.14
N ALA A 595 -1.20 4.58 6.64
CA ALA A 595 -0.03 4.92 7.47
C ALA A 595 1.27 5.29 6.71
N THR A 596 1.34 5.17 5.39
CA THR A 596 2.64 4.84 4.75
C THR A 596 3.55 6.02 4.36
N VAL A 597 3.12 7.28 4.45
CA VAL A 597 3.98 8.42 4.01
C VAL A 597 4.81 9.03 5.14
N TYR A 598 4.43 8.87 6.42
CA TYR A 598 5.08 9.58 7.53
C TYR A 598 6.11 8.76 8.31
N GLN A 599 6.36 7.52 7.91
CA GLN A 599 7.54 6.80 8.39
C GLN A 599 8.84 7.47 7.92
N ALA A 600 8.82 8.42 6.97
CA ALA A 600 10.01 9.18 6.54
C ALA A 600 10.70 9.99 7.66
N MET A 601 10.05 10.25 8.78
CA MET A 601 10.62 10.97 9.92
C MET A 601 11.01 10.04 11.08
N THR A 602 11.61 8.89 10.76
CA THR A 602 12.24 7.95 11.71
C THR A 602 13.72 8.27 11.96
N ALA A 603 14.12 9.55 11.94
CA ALA A 603 15.35 9.93 12.61
C ALA A 603 15.09 9.85 14.12
N SER A 604 15.91 9.09 14.85
CA SER A 604 15.82 8.87 16.30
C SER A 604 15.57 10.17 17.06
N ASP A 605 16.18 11.27 16.61
CA ASP A 605 16.17 12.55 17.33
C ASP A 605 14.94 13.42 17.01
N TRP A 606 14.38 13.36 15.80
CA TRP A 606 13.09 14.01 15.51
C TRP A 606 11.94 13.31 16.23
N GLN A 607 11.99 11.97 16.29
CA GLN A 607 11.08 11.21 17.14
C GLN A 607 11.30 11.52 18.62
N HIS A 608 12.53 11.78 19.05
CA HIS A 608 12.81 12.24 20.40
C HIS A 608 12.12 13.58 20.68
N LYS A 609 12.26 14.58 19.79
CA LYS A 609 11.57 15.88 19.91
C LYS A 609 10.04 15.72 19.97
N VAL A 610 9.46 14.86 19.15
CA VAL A 610 8.00 14.57 19.20
C VAL A 610 7.62 13.86 20.49
N LYS A 611 8.37 12.84 20.92
CA LYS A 611 8.12 12.12 22.18
C LYS A 611 8.22 13.05 23.39
N GLU A 612 9.22 13.91 23.42
CA GLU A 612 9.42 14.91 24.47
C GLU A 612 8.24 15.89 24.53
N LEU A 613 7.78 16.40 23.37
CA LEU A 613 6.59 17.25 23.31
C LEU A 613 5.33 16.52 23.76
N VAL A 614 5.12 15.25 23.36
CA VAL A 614 3.98 14.45 23.80
C VAL A 614 4.04 14.21 25.31
N GLN A 615 5.20 13.87 25.88
CA GLN A 615 5.40 13.72 27.32
C GLN A 615 5.14 15.02 28.08
N ARG A 616 5.63 16.15 27.55
CA ARG A 616 5.41 17.48 28.11
C ARG A 616 3.92 17.84 28.12
N ILE A 617 3.20 17.61 27.03
CA ILE A 617 1.75 17.84 26.91
C ILE A 617 0.95 16.91 27.83
N ALA A 618 1.40 15.67 27.99
CA ALA A 618 0.76 14.69 28.88
C ALA A 618 0.90 15.06 30.37
N SER A 619 1.93 15.82 30.74
CA SER A 619 2.12 16.27 32.12
C SER A 619 0.96 17.17 32.60
N THR A 620 0.64 17.12 33.89
CA THR A 620 -0.34 18.03 34.50
C THR A 620 0.20 19.44 34.71
N GLN A 621 1.53 19.60 34.76
CA GLN A 621 2.22 20.86 35.06
C GLN A 621 2.27 21.82 33.86
N HIS A 622 2.35 21.30 32.63
CA HIS A 622 2.46 22.14 31.43
C HIS A 622 1.08 22.35 30.77
N LYS A 623 0.37 23.43 31.12
CA LYS A 623 -0.89 23.82 30.47
C LYS A 623 -0.68 24.53 29.13
N LEU A 624 0.41 25.29 29.04
CA LEU A 624 0.83 26.04 27.86
C LEU A 624 2.20 25.54 27.40
N THR A 625 2.37 25.36 26.09
CA THR A 625 3.67 25.14 25.46
C THR A 625 3.84 26.13 24.31
N VAL A 626 4.98 26.82 24.28
CA VAL A 626 5.31 27.81 23.26
C VAL A 626 6.48 27.28 22.46
N ILE A 627 6.20 26.83 21.23
CA ILE A 627 7.21 26.34 20.29
C ILE A 627 7.76 27.54 19.51
N TYR A 628 9.06 27.78 19.60
CA TYR A 628 9.69 28.92 18.93
C TYR A 628 11.03 28.56 18.28
N GLY A 629 11.46 29.39 17.33
CA GLY A 629 12.71 29.22 16.59
C GLY A 629 12.73 30.07 15.32
N GLN A 630 13.84 30.08 14.60
CA GLN A 630 14.03 30.87 13.38
C GLN A 630 13.05 30.47 12.25
N ALA A 631 12.91 31.34 11.25
CA ALA A 631 12.07 31.03 10.09
C ALA A 631 12.60 29.78 9.38
N GLY A 632 11.72 28.80 9.15
CA GLY A 632 12.08 27.67 8.30
C GLY A 632 12.73 26.45 8.97
N VAL A 633 12.98 26.48 10.27
CA VAL A 633 13.44 25.33 11.09
C VAL A 633 12.44 24.15 11.18
N GLY A 634 11.32 24.20 10.44
CA GLY A 634 10.35 23.11 10.39
C GLY A 634 9.29 23.09 11.48
N LYS A 635 9.01 24.21 12.19
CA LYS A 635 8.01 24.26 13.27
C LYS A 635 6.61 23.77 12.87
N SER A 636 6.06 24.31 11.78
CA SER A 636 4.74 23.88 11.28
C SER A 636 4.75 22.43 10.79
N SER A 637 5.88 21.96 10.25
CA SER A 637 6.07 20.54 9.87
C SER A 637 6.13 19.62 11.09
N LEU A 638 6.78 20.04 12.18
CA LEU A 638 6.80 19.34 13.46
C LEU A 638 5.38 19.17 14.01
N LEU A 639 4.54 20.20 13.90
CA LEU A 639 3.14 20.14 14.31
C LEU A 639 2.31 19.20 13.40
N GLU A 640 2.36 19.41 12.09
CA GLU A 640 1.48 18.75 11.12
C GLU A 640 1.88 17.29 10.85
N ALA A 641 3.17 17.03 10.63
CA ALA A 641 3.67 15.72 10.25
C ALA A 641 4.12 14.88 11.46
N GLY A 642 4.41 15.49 12.60
CA GLY A 642 4.89 14.81 13.80
C GLY A 642 3.86 14.76 14.93
N LEU A 643 3.61 15.91 15.56
CA LEU A 643 2.89 16.01 16.82
C LEU A 643 1.41 15.65 16.69
N ILE A 644 0.69 16.21 15.72
CA ILE A 644 -0.76 15.95 15.54
C ILE A 644 -1.03 14.46 15.26
N PRO A 645 -0.31 13.77 14.34
CA PRO A 645 -0.45 12.33 14.14
C PRO A 645 -0.15 11.52 15.40
N ALA A 646 0.94 11.84 16.11
CA ALA A 646 1.31 11.14 17.34
C ALA A 646 0.22 11.25 18.42
N LEU A 647 -0.34 12.46 18.61
CA LEU A 647 -1.44 12.71 19.55
C LEU A 647 -2.74 11.99 19.15
N LYS A 648 -3.03 11.82 17.85
CA LYS A 648 -4.21 11.07 17.39
C LYS A 648 -4.06 9.56 17.55
N GLN A 649 -2.84 9.03 17.50
CA GLN A 649 -2.56 7.60 17.58
C GLN A 649 -2.33 7.10 19.02
N GLN A 650 -1.91 7.98 19.93
CA GLN A 650 -1.60 7.63 21.31
C GLN A 650 -2.57 8.33 22.29
N PRO A 651 -3.43 7.59 23.00
CA PRO A 651 -4.21 8.17 24.09
C PRO A 651 -3.28 8.62 25.22
N ILE A 652 -3.60 9.74 25.86
CA ILE A 652 -2.88 10.21 27.06
C ILE A 652 -3.63 9.67 28.28
N GLY A 653 -3.09 8.62 28.89
CA GLY A 653 -3.78 7.86 29.94
C GLY A 653 -5.00 7.13 29.39
N ASN A 654 -6.16 7.27 30.05
CA ASN A 654 -7.44 6.69 29.61
C ASN A 654 -8.29 7.66 28.77
N ARG A 655 -7.70 8.71 28.19
CA ARG A 655 -8.44 9.79 27.50
C ARG A 655 -8.06 9.90 26.04
N ASN A 656 -9.07 10.16 25.22
CA ASN A 656 -8.87 10.44 23.80
C ASN A 656 -8.43 11.88 23.62
N VAL A 657 -7.40 12.08 22.80
CA VAL A 657 -6.83 13.40 22.53
C VAL A 657 -7.44 13.99 21.26
N VAL A 658 -7.88 15.24 21.33
CA VAL A 658 -8.49 15.98 20.22
C VAL A 658 -7.61 17.21 19.90
N PRO A 659 -6.67 17.10 18.96
CA PRO A 659 -5.85 18.23 18.52
C PRO A 659 -6.61 19.11 17.52
N ILE A 660 -6.70 20.41 17.80
CA ILE A 660 -7.42 21.41 17.01
C ILE A 660 -6.41 22.47 16.56
N ARG A 661 -6.07 22.46 15.26
CA ARG A 661 -5.07 23.38 14.68
C ARG A 661 -5.75 24.57 14.01
N LEU A 662 -5.35 25.77 14.40
CA LEU A 662 -5.66 27.02 13.73
C LEU A 662 -4.44 27.56 12.98
N LYS A 663 -4.74 28.25 11.88
CA LYS A 663 -3.75 28.89 11.01
C LYS A 663 -4.26 30.20 10.40
N VAL A 664 -5.57 30.34 10.24
CA VAL A 664 -6.20 31.56 9.71
C VAL A 664 -6.70 32.39 10.89
N TYR A 665 -6.35 33.67 10.91
CA TYR A 665 -6.65 34.57 12.03
C TYR A 665 -7.54 35.76 11.64
N THR A 666 -7.95 35.88 10.37
CA THR A 666 -8.82 36.97 9.88
C THR A 666 -10.20 36.96 10.52
N ASP A 667 -10.76 35.77 10.75
CA ASP A 667 -11.93 35.54 11.62
C ASP A 667 -11.66 34.28 12.47
N TRP A 668 -10.80 34.45 13.46
CA TRP A 668 -10.34 33.34 14.29
C TRP A 668 -11.46 32.69 15.13
N VAL A 669 -12.56 33.41 15.41
CA VAL A 669 -13.70 32.89 16.18
C VAL A 669 -14.47 31.87 15.36
N THR A 670 -14.86 32.25 14.13
CA THR A 670 -15.58 31.35 13.22
C THR A 670 -14.73 30.16 12.82
N GLU A 671 -13.46 30.37 12.48
CA GLU A 671 -12.53 29.30 12.11
C GLU A 671 -12.37 28.28 13.26
N LEU A 672 -12.21 28.76 14.50
CA LEU A 672 -12.11 27.89 15.67
C LEU A 672 -13.39 27.09 15.89
N GLY A 673 -14.55 27.72 15.77
CA GLY A 673 -15.85 27.04 15.85
C GLY A 673 -15.98 25.91 14.82
N GLN A 674 -15.60 26.17 13.57
CA GLN A 674 -15.63 25.18 12.49
C GLN A 674 -14.68 24.00 12.76
N ARG A 675 -13.42 24.26 13.16
CA ARG A 675 -12.44 23.19 13.44
C ARG A 675 -12.85 22.31 14.61
N ILE A 676 -13.48 22.88 15.64
CA ILE A 676 -14.04 22.10 16.76
C ILE A 676 -15.15 21.16 16.28
N LEU A 677 -16.00 21.59 15.34
CA LEU A 677 -17.08 20.77 14.79
C LEU A 677 -16.58 19.70 13.82
N GLU A 678 -15.65 20.04 12.91
CA GLU A 678 -15.03 19.08 11.98
C GLU A 678 -14.32 17.94 12.72
N SER A 679 -13.76 18.21 13.89
CA SER A 679 -13.15 17.18 14.75
C SER A 679 -14.13 16.11 15.24
N LYS A 680 -15.45 16.32 15.11
CA LYS A 680 -16.53 15.38 15.45
C LYS A 680 -17.03 14.53 14.28
N GLY A 681 -16.64 14.84 13.04
CA GLY A 681 -17.16 14.15 11.84
C GLY A 681 -18.60 14.53 11.44
N GLU A 682 -19.14 15.62 11.99
CA GLU A 682 -20.46 16.16 11.64
C GLU A 682 -20.27 17.37 10.72
N GLY A 683 -20.78 17.30 9.48
CA GLY A 683 -20.71 18.41 8.52
C GLY A 683 -21.44 19.65 9.04
N TYR A 684 -20.86 20.84 8.83
CA TYR A 684 -21.43 22.10 9.29
C TYR A 684 -22.75 22.42 8.59
N SER A 685 -23.84 22.53 9.36
CA SER A 685 -24.96 23.40 9.02
C SER A 685 -24.82 24.64 9.91
N PRO A 686 -24.92 25.86 9.38
CA PRO A 686 -24.89 27.05 10.22
C PRO A 686 -25.97 26.92 11.29
N LEU A 687 -25.54 26.90 12.56
CA LEU A 687 -26.43 26.87 13.71
C LEU A 687 -27.48 27.97 13.54
N LYS A 688 -28.72 27.56 13.24
CA LYS A 688 -29.89 28.42 13.43
C LYS A 688 -29.86 28.84 14.91
N VAL A 689 -29.77 30.14 15.13
CA VAL A 689 -29.90 30.80 16.43
C VAL A 689 -31.36 30.67 16.88
N GLU A 690 -31.84 29.46 17.11
CA GLU A 690 -33.11 29.21 17.77
C GLU A 690 -32.89 27.99 18.66
N SER A 691 -33.16 28.18 19.96
CA SER A 691 -33.17 27.18 21.03
C SER A 691 -31.86 26.86 21.78
N LEU A 692 -31.31 27.88 22.45
CA LEU A 692 -30.75 27.67 23.79
C LEU A 692 -31.46 28.62 24.76
N LYS A 693 -32.42 28.07 25.51
CA LYS A 693 -32.99 28.73 26.69
C LYS A 693 -31.88 28.81 27.73
N VAL A 694 -31.19 29.94 27.79
CA VAL A 694 -30.53 30.36 29.03
C VAL A 694 -31.63 31.00 29.86
N GLU A 695 -32.02 30.33 30.95
CA GLU A 695 -32.89 30.93 31.95
C GLU A 695 -32.24 32.23 32.46
N GLY A 696 -32.87 33.37 32.19
CA GLY A 696 -32.77 34.51 33.10
C GLY A 696 -32.34 35.88 32.58
N LEU A 697 -32.06 36.13 31.29
CA LEU A 697 -31.79 37.51 30.83
C LEU A 697 -32.40 37.79 29.44
N LYS A 698 -33.48 38.56 29.41
CA LYS A 698 -34.01 39.19 28.18
C LYS A 698 -33.18 40.43 27.88
N LEU A 699 -32.55 40.48 26.70
CA LEU A 699 -31.91 41.68 26.17
C LEU A 699 -32.44 41.94 24.76
N GLU A 700 -33.51 42.73 24.66
CA GLU A 700 -33.93 43.37 23.41
C GLU A 700 -33.28 44.77 23.34
N GLY A 701 -32.64 45.10 22.21
CA GLY A 701 -32.43 46.50 21.81
C GLY A 701 -31.01 47.09 21.79
N LEU A 702 -29.93 46.32 21.59
CA LEU A 702 -28.58 46.88 21.40
C LEU A 702 -27.87 46.34 20.15
N LYS A 703 -27.13 47.22 19.47
CA LYS A 703 -26.42 47.01 18.18
C LYS A 703 -25.69 45.65 18.12
N VAL A 704 -25.97 44.87 17.07
CA VAL A 704 -25.90 43.39 17.07
C VAL A 704 -24.53 42.79 16.76
N GLU A 705 -23.58 43.52 16.17
CA GLU A 705 -22.29 42.93 15.74
C GLU A 705 -21.37 42.54 16.92
N GLY A 706 -21.31 43.34 17.98
CA GLY A 706 -20.46 43.04 19.14
C GLY A 706 -20.97 41.90 20.03
N TYR A 707 -22.29 41.65 20.05
CA TYR A 707 -22.90 40.61 20.88
C TYR A 707 -22.90 39.24 20.21
N LYS A 708 -22.95 39.19 18.88
CA LYS A 708 -22.98 37.93 18.11
C LYS A 708 -21.71 37.10 18.32
N ASN A 709 -20.56 37.76 18.18
CA ASN A 709 -19.28 37.07 18.33
C ASN A 709 -19.01 36.68 19.80
N ASN A 710 -19.48 37.46 20.79
CA ASN A 710 -19.32 37.11 22.20
C ASN A 710 -20.16 35.90 22.60
N PHE A 711 -21.37 35.76 22.04
CA PHE A 711 -22.19 34.57 22.23
C PHE A 711 -21.55 33.31 21.62
N GLU A 712 -20.89 33.45 20.46
CA GLU A 712 -20.12 32.36 19.83
C GLU A 712 -18.92 31.93 20.68
N LEU A 713 -18.18 32.86 21.30
CA LEU A 713 -17.08 32.51 22.21
C LEU A 713 -17.55 31.75 23.45
N VAL A 714 -18.66 32.19 24.07
CA VAL A 714 -19.26 31.47 25.20
C VAL A 714 -19.68 30.06 24.79
N THR A 715 -20.21 29.91 23.57
CA THR A 715 -20.60 28.61 23.02
C THR A 715 -19.38 27.71 22.77
N ILE A 716 -18.28 28.26 22.24
CA ILE A 716 -17.02 27.53 22.05
C ILE A 716 -16.46 27.05 23.40
N LEU A 717 -16.44 27.92 24.41
CA LEU A 717 -15.96 27.56 25.76
C LEU A 717 -16.85 26.49 26.41
N ASP A 718 -18.18 26.61 26.33
CA ASP A 718 -19.12 25.59 26.82
C ASP A 718 -18.92 24.25 26.10
N GLN A 719 -18.66 24.27 24.79
CA GLN A 719 -18.37 23.06 24.02
C GLN A 719 -17.05 22.40 24.45
N LEU A 720 -15.98 23.18 24.66
CA LEU A 720 -14.70 22.68 25.15
C LEU A 720 -14.83 22.07 26.56
N GLN A 721 -15.66 22.66 27.42
CA GLN A 721 -15.99 22.11 28.74
C GLN A 721 -16.84 20.81 28.64
N LYS A 722 -17.83 20.76 27.75
CA LYS A 722 -18.64 19.53 27.50
C LYS A 722 -17.79 18.36 27.02
N ASN A 723 -16.78 18.61 26.17
CA ASN A 723 -15.86 17.58 25.69
C ASN A 723 -15.10 16.90 26.84
N GLN A 724 -14.81 17.63 27.94
CA GLN A 724 -14.19 17.03 29.13
C GLN A 724 -15.07 15.93 29.75
N ARG A 725 -16.39 16.15 29.82
CA ARG A 725 -17.36 15.18 30.37
C ARG A 725 -17.43 13.90 29.54
N ARG A 726 -16.95 13.94 28.29
CA ARG A 726 -16.83 12.80 27.38
C ARG A 726 -15.45 12.12 27.44
N ASN A 727 -14.67 12.39 28.48
CA ASN A 727 -13.34 11.80 28.71
C ASN A 727 -12.32 12.15 27.60
N GLN A 728 -12.37 13.38 27.08
CA GLN A 728 -11.48 13.89 26.04
C GLN A 728 -10.52 14.97 26.57
N ILE A 729 -9.31 15.04 26.00
CA ILE A 729 -8.33 16.12 26.21
C ILE A 729 -8.31 16.96 24.94
N ASN A 730 -8.67 18.24 25.05
CA ASN A 730 -8.61 19.17 23.90
C ASN A 730 -7.23 19.85 23.88
N ILE A 731 -6.58 19.87 22.72
CA ILE A 731 -5.31 20.56 22.52
C ILE A 731 -5.52 21.62 21.44
N LEU A 732 -5.53 22.89 21.83
CA LEU A 732 -5.63 24.02 20.90
C LEU A 732 -4.22 24.37 20.40
N ILE A 733 -4.01 24.31 19.09
CA ILE A 733 -2.72 24.53 18.45
C ILE A 733 -2.84 25.75 17.55
N PHE A 734 -2.21 26.86 17.92
CA PHE A 734 -2.13 28.08 17.13
C PHE A 734 -0.80 28.07 16.35
N ASP A 735 -0.86 27.72 15.07
CA ASP A 735 0.30 27.66 14.18
C ASP A 735 0.54 29.03 13.53
N GLN A 736 1.81 29.41 13.36
CA GLN A 736 2.21 30.75 12.88
C GLN A 736 1.50 31.88 13.64
N PHE A 737 1.52 31.85 14.97
CA PHE A 737 0.77 32.77 15.82
C PHE A 737 1.19 34.25 15.64
N GLU A 738 2.37 34.53 15.09
CA GLU A 738 2.71 35.90 14.66
C GLU A 738 1.67 36.50 13.70
N GLU A 739 1.00 35.68 12.87
CA GLU A 739 -0.05 36.10 11.92
C GLU A 739 -1.25 36.73 12.62
N PHE A 740 -1.56 36.31 13.85
CA PHE A 740 -2.62 36.90 14.67
C PHE A 740 -2.40 38.39 14.91
N PHE A 741 -1.17 38.80 15.21
CA PHE A 741 -0.85 40.20 15.49
C PHE A 741 -0.90 41.08 14.23
N PHE A 742 -0.76 40.48 13.05
CA PHE A 742 -0.88 41.17 11.77
C PHE A 742 -2.33 41.28 11.28
N ALA A 743 -3.12 40.22 11.49
CA ALA A 743 -4.53 40.17 11.13
C ALA A 743 -5.40 41.04 12.07
N CYS A 744 -5.27 40.83 13.38
CA CYS A 744 -6.04 41.56 14.40
C CYS A 744 -5.25 42.78 14.88
N ARG A 745 -5.35 43.90 14.15
CA ARG A 745 -4.63 45.15 14.51
C ARG A 745 -5.32 45.95 15.61
N GLU A 746 -6.61 45.75 15.82
CA GLU A 746 -7.37 46.49 16.83
C GLU A 746 -7.04 46.02 18.25
N PRO A 747 -6.66 46.93 19.17
CA PRO A 747 -6.36 46.57 20.56
C PRO A 747 -7.54 45.89 21.28
N ALA A 748 -8.77 46.24 20.92
CA ALA A 748 -9.98 45.65 21.49
C ALA A 748 -10.12 44.17 21.12
N GLU A 749 -9.81 43.81 19.88
CA GLU A 749 -9.86 42.43 19.39
C GLU A 749 -8.72 41.58 19.96
N GLN A 750 -7.51 42.16 20.07
CA GLN A 750 -6.38 41.51 20.74
C GLN A 750 -6.71 41.19 22.20
N LYS A 751 -7.27 42.16 22.93
CA LYS A 751 -7.69 41.97 24.33
C LYS A 751 -8.73 40.85 24.44
N ARG A 752 -9.69 40.80 23.52
CA ARG A 752 -10.74 39.79 23.47
C ARG A 752 -10.19 38.38 23.25
N PHE A 753 -9.20 38.21 22.37
CA PHE A 753 -8.49 36.94 22.22
C PHE A 753 -7.74 36.55 23.50
N PHE A 754 -7.07 37.49 24.15
CA PHE A 754 -6.33 37.19 25.38
C PHE A 754 -7.24 36.84 26.56
N GLU A 755 -8.43 37.44 26.66
CA GLU A 755 -9.47 37.04 27.62
C GLU A 755 -9.92 35.59 27.36
N PHE A 756 -10.19 35.24 26.09
CA PHE A 756 -10.51 33.87 25.69
C PHE A 756 -9.35 32.88 25.99
N PHE A 757 -8.11 33.28 25.71
CA PHE A 757 -6.91 32.49 25.96
C PHE A 757 -6.72 32.21 27.46
N ARG A 758 -6.92 33.22 28.32
CA ARG A 758 -6.94 33.05 29.78
C ARG A 758 -8.00 32.03 30.19
N ASP A 759 -9.21 32.18 29.67
CA ASP A 759 -10.33 31.30 30.03
C ASP A 759 -10.03 29.85 29.61
N CYS A 760 -9.39 29.64 28.46
CA CYS A 760 -8.91 28.32 28.03
C CYS A 760 -7.90 27.70 29.00
N LEU A 761 -6.92 28.46 29.49
CA LEU A 761 -5.91 27.95 30.44
C LEU A 761 -6.52 27.55 31.80
N ASN A 762 -7.68 28.10 32.15
CA ASN A 762 -8.41 27.76 33.36
C ASN A 762 -9.27 26.49 33.21
N ILE A 763 -9.51 26.02 32.00
CA ILE A 763 -10.28 24.79 31.72
C ILE A 763 -9.43 23.55 32.05
N PRO A 764 -9.86 22.65 32.97
CA PRO A 764 -9.14 21.42 33.28
C PRO A 764 -8.92 20.53 32.05
N TYR A 765 -7.75 19.91 31.89
CA TYR A 765 -7.49 18.99 30.77
C TYR A 765 -7.65 19.61 29.36
N LEU A 766 -7.64 20.94 29.26
CA LEU A 766 -7.37 21.66 28.02
C LEU A 766 -5.91 22.07 28.01
N LYS A 767 -5.25 21.89 26.87
CA LYS A 767 -3.87 22.31 26.64
C LYS A 767 -3.80 23.28 25.49
N VAL A 768 -2.88 24.24 25.56
CA VAL A 768 -2.66 25.22 24.49
C VAL A 768 -1.22 25.17 24.01
N ILE A 769 -1.05 25.18 22.69
CA ILE A 769 0.24 25.25 22.01
C ILE A 769 0.26 26.50 21.14
N LEU A 770 1.23 27.37 21.37
CA LEU A 770 1.52 28.51 20.50
C LEU A 770 2.79 28.20 19.70
N CYS A 771 2.76 28.38 18.39
CA CYS A 771 3.92 28.23 17.52
C CYS A 771 4.21 29.56 16.86
N LEU A 772 5.40 30.12 17.10
CA LEU A 772 5.78 31.43 16.57
C LEU A 772 7.27 31.53 16.25
N ARG A 773 7.67 32.54 15.48
CA ARG A 773 9.09 32.85 15.28
C ARG A 773 9.71 33.50 16.50
N GLU A 774 11.00 33.28 16.69
CA GLU A 774 11.79 33.85 17.79
C GLU A 774 11.75 35.40 17.81
N ASP A 775 11.84 36.04 16.63
CA ASP A 775 11.76 37.51 16.48
C ASP A 775 10.47 38.12 17.06
N TYR A 776 9.38 37.34 17.08
CA TYR A 776 8.06 37.77 17.55
C TYR A 776 7.75 37.35 18.99
N LEU A 777 8.69 36.70 19.69
CA LEU A 777 8.48 36.26 21.07
C LEU A 777 8.13 37.42 22.01
N HIS A 778 8.68 38.60 21.76
CA HIS A 778 8.39 39.82 22.52
C HIS A 778 6.91 40.25 22.44
N LEU A 779 6.16 39.86 21.40
CA LEU A 779 4.74 40.19 21.28
C LEU A 779 3.89 39.44 22.30
N LEU A 780 4.32 38.28 22.78
CA LEU A 780 3.64 37.54 23.85
C LEU A 780 3.61 38.31 25.17
N LEU A 781 4.57 39.22 25.41
CA LEU A 781 4.56 40.08 26.60
C LEU A 781 3.38 41.06 26.60
N LYS A 782 2.77 41.37 25.45
CA LYS A 782 1.53 42.15 25.41
C LYS A 782 0.37 41.40 26.09
N CYS A 783 0.35 40.07 26.00
CA CYS A 783 -0.66 39.23 26.64
C CYS A 783 -0.59 39.35 28.17
N ALA A 784 0.60 39.15 28.74
CA ALA A 784 0.83 39.23 30.19
C ALA A 784 0.57 40.63 30.78
N ARG A 785 0.60 41.69 29.96
CA ARG A 785 0.27 43.07 30.39
C ARG A 785 -1.22 43.38 30.37
N GLN A 786 -1.99 42.67 29.56
CA GLN A 786 -3.41 42.97 29.32
C GLN A 786 -4.35 42.08 30.12
N VAL A 787 -3.95 40.85 30.42
CA VAL A 787 -4.79 39.84 31.07
C VAL A 787 -3.99 39.08 32.12
N ASP A 788 -4.64 38.81 33.26
CA ASP A 788 -4.06 38.01 34.34
C ASP A 788 -4.11 36.52 34.00
N LEU A 789 -2.94 35.91 33.87
CA LEU A 789 -2.68 34.52 33.51
C LEU A 789 -2.18 33.72 34.72
N ASP A 790 -2.93 33.75 35.83
CA ASP A 790 -2.65 33.00 37.07
C ASP A 790 -2.33 31.53 36.82
N ALA A 791 -2.98 30.90 35.83
CA ALA A 791 -2.78 29.50 35.47
C ALA A 791 -1.34 29.14 35.05
N ILE A 792 -0.51 30.12 34.73
CA ILE A 792 0.91 29.98 34.37
C ILE A 792 1.82 30.92 35.18
N ASN A 793 1.36 31.41 36.34
CA ASN A 793 2.07 32.39 37.19
C ASN A 793 2.47 33.68 36.44
N ASN A 794 1.71 34.09 35.42
CA ASN A 794 1.99 35.27 34.59
C ASN A 794 3.34 35.29 33.85
N ASP A 795 4.09 34.19 33.83
CA ASP A 795 5.40 34.11 33.18
C ASP A 795 5.34 33.24 31.93
N ILE A 796 4.84 33.84 30.84
CA ILE A 796 4.74 33.16 29.53
C ILE A 796 6.11 32.83 28.90
N LEU A 797 7.20 33.45 29.38
CA LEU A 797 8.57 33.25 28.90
C LEU A 797 9.38 32.29 29.76
N ASN A 798 8.74 31.61 30.71
CA ASN A 798 9.40 30.60 31.53
C ASN A 798 9.99 29.49 30.65
N LYS A 799 11.21 29.00 30.97
CA LYS A 799 11.82 27.83 30.30
C LYS A 799 10.93 26.58 30.33
N GLY A 800 10.10 26.43 31.37
CA GLY A 800 9.09 25.38 31.49
C GLY A 800 7.89 25.54 30.54
N ILE A 801 7.74 26.67 29.84
CA ILE A 801 6.70 26.93 28.82
C ILE A 801 7.31 26.98 27.41
N LEU A 802 8.49 27.57 27.28
CA LEU A 802 9.21 27.68 26.02
C LEU A 802 9.80 26.32 25.58
N TYR A 803 9.73 26.03 24.28
CA TYR A 803 10.36 24.88 23.64
C TYR A 803 11.03 25.35 22.34
N TYR A 804 12.35 25.31 22.32
CA TYR A 804 13.15 25.78 21.18
C TYR A 804 13.27 24.69 20.12
N VAL A 805 13.04 25.07 18.86
CA VAL A 805 13.30 24.24 17.68
C VAL A 805 14.36 24.95 16.85
N GLY A 806 15.59 24.43 16.89
CA GLY A 806 16.73 24.93 16.12
C GLY A 806 16.99 24.16 14.84
N ASN A 807 18.08 24.53 14.17
CA ASN A 807 18.67 23.80 13.05
C ASN A 807 19.19 22.41 13.50
N PHE A 808 19.61 21.59 12.54
CA PHE A 808 20.12 20.25 12.85
C PHE A 808 21.61 20.31 13.19
N SER A 809 22.04 19.47 14.14
CA SER A 809 23.47 19.17 14.27
C SER A 809 23.97 18.40 13.03
N PRO A 810 25.28 18.37 12.75
CA PRO A 810 25.83 17.56 11.66
C PRO A 810 25.43 16.08 11.73
N ASP A 811 25.44 15.50 12.94
CA ASP A 811 25.06 14.09 13.16
C ASP A 811 23.55 13.86 12.95
N GLU A 812 22.71 14.81 13.40
CA GLU A 812 21.27 14.80 13.15
C GLU A 812 20.98 14.89 11.64
N ALA A 813 21.64 15.81 10.94
CA ALA A 813 21.49 16.01 9.50
C ALA A 813 21.91 14.76 8.71
N LYS A 814 23.04 14.14 9.06
CA LYS A 814 23.53 12.89 8.47
C LYS A 814 22.50 11.78 8.60
N SER A 815 21.95 11.62 9.81
CA SER A 815 20.93 10.61 10.12
C SER A 815 19.61 10.87 9.38
N ILE A 816 19.19 12.12 9.26
CA ILE A 816 17.98 12.51 8.52
C ILE A 816 18.16 12.21 7.03
N ILE A 817 19.27 12.64 6.44
CA ILE A 817 19.55 12.41 5.01
C ILE A 817 19.55 10.91 4.72
N TYR A 818 20.28 10.12 5.50
CA TYR A 818 20.34 8.65 5.35
C TYR A 818 18.95 7.99 5.39
N ASN A 819 18.08 8.42 6.32
CA ASN A 819 16.73 7.87 6.44
C ASN A 819 15.83 8.26 5.26
N LEU A 820 15.93 9.50 4.77
CA LEU A 820 15.16 9.99 3.63
C LEU A 820 15.57 9.28 2.34
N THR A 821 16.88 9.16 2.11
CA THR A 821 17.47 8.51 0.93
C THR A 821 17.17 7.02 0.87
N THR A 822 17.27 6.31 2.00
CA THR A 822 16.99 4.87 2.07
C THR A 822 15.55 4.54 1.70
N LYS A 823 14.58 5.32 2.20
CA LYS A 823 13.14 5.10 1.88
C LYS A 823 12.82 5.40 0.42
N ALA A 824 13.41 6.46 -0.11
CA ALA A 824 13.29 6.82 -1.52
C ALA A 824 14.10 5.93 -2.48
N LYS A 825 14.88 4.97 -1.94
CA LYS A 825 15.84 4.16 -2.70
C LYS A 825 16.85 5.00 -3.49
N PHE A 826 17.17 6.19 -2.98
CA PHE A 826 18.10 7.15 -3.58
C PHE A 826 19.39 7.20 -2.75
N TYR A 827 20.25 6.20 -2.86
CA TYR A 827 21.42 6.04 -2.01
C TYR A 827 22.54 7.03 -2.36
N LEU A 828 23.11 7.65 -1.33
CA LEU A 828 24.27 8.54 -1.44
C LEU A 828 25.50 7.83 -0.88
N GLU A 829 26.65 8.01 -1.53
CA GLU A 829 27.95 7.56 -1.02
C GLU A 829 28.23 8.17 0.37
N ASP A 830 28.75 7.39 1.32
CA ASP A 830 29.04 7.87 2.68
C ASP A 830 29.99 9.08 2.68
N ALA A 831 31.00 9.06 1.80
CA ALA A 831 31.93 10.18 1.64
C ALA A 831 31.27 11.45 1.09
N LEU A 832 30.23 11.30 0.24
CA LEU A 832 29.42 12.42 -0.22
C LEU A 832 28.55 12.96 0.91
N LEU A 833 27.96 12.08 1.72
CA LEU A 833 27.12 12.46 2.86
C LEU A 833 27.91 13.32 3.86
N ASP A 834 29.14 12.92 4.17
CA ASP A 834 30.04 13.66 5.07
C ASP A 834 30.42 15.03 4.49
N GLU A 835 30.83 15.09 3.22
CA GLU A 835 31.17 16.36 2.58
C GLU A 835 29.94 17.29 2.48
N LEU A 836 28.77 16.76 2.15
CA LEU A 836 27.53 17.54 2.02
C LEU A 836 27.12 18.17 3.36
N VAL A 837 27.14 17.40 4.45
CA VAL A 837 26.81 17.92 5.79
C VAL A 837 27.81 18.98 6.22
N ASN A 838 29.10 18.76 5.95
CA ASN A 838 30.14 19.76 6.23
C ASN A 838 29.94 21.03 5.40
N ASP A 839 29.59 20.93 4.11
CA ASP A 839 29.35 22.08 3.25
C ASP A 839 28.12 22.88 3.71
N LEU A 840 27.03 22.20 4.08
CA LEU A 840 25.83 22.82 4.63
C LEU A 840 26.13 23.58 5.94
N ALA A 841 26.96 23.01 6.82
CA ALA A 841 27.33 23.61 8.11
C ALA A 841 28.24 24.86 8.03
N LYS A 842 28.94 25.11 6.92
CA LYS A 842 29.97 26.18 6.81
C LYS A 842 29.47 27.61 7.04
N ASN A 843 28.21 27.90 6.74
CA ASN A 843 27.69 29.28 6.71
C ASN A 843 26.94 29.68 7.99
N GLU A 844 26.70 28.74 8.90
CA GLU A 844 26.01 29.00 10.17
C GLU A 844 27.03 29.19 11.31
N PRO A 845 26.83 30.15 12.23
CA PRO A 845 27.82 30.52 13.25
C PRO A 845 28.15 29.41 14.26
N VAL A 846 27.36 28.33 14.31
CA VAL A 846 27.50 27.20 15.24
C VAL A 846 27.82 25.89 14.49
N GLY A 847 28.03 25.92 13.17
CA GLY A 847 28.22 24.69 12.37
C GLY A 847 26.95 23.84 12.28
N GLU A 848 25.78 24.48 12.36
CA GLU A 848 24.47 23.83 12.27
C GLU A 848 23.98 23.75 10.80
N VAL A 849 23.06 22.83 10.52
CA VAL A 849 22.51 22.58 9.19
C VAL A 849 21.06 23.06 9.12
N SER A 850 20.79 24.03 8.23
CA SER A 850 19.45 24.55 7.97
C SER A 850 18.57 23.47 7.31
N PRO A 851 17.39 23.14 7.88
CA PRO A 851 16.50 22.12 7.32
C PRO A 851 16.06 22.42 5.88
N ILE A 852 15.82 23.69 5.53
CA ILE A 852 15.36 24.04 4.17
C ILE A 852 16.50 24.03 3.18
N GLU A 853 17.68 24.52 3.57
CA GLU A 853 18.85 24.45 2.71
C GLU A 853 19.15 22.99 2.36
N LEU A 854 19.10 22.09 3.36
CA LEU A 854 19.17 20.64 3.16
C LEU A 854 18.10 20.12 2.20
N GLN A 855 16.84 20.55 2.34
CA GLN A 855 15.76 20.12 1.44
C GLN A 855 15.97 20.61 0.00
N ILE A 856 16.40 21.86 -0.21
CA ILE A 856 16.63 22.41 -1.56
C ILE A 856 17.83 21.72 -2.21
N VAL A 857 18.96 21.64 -1.51
CA VAL A 857 20.16 20.97 -2.02
C VAL A 857 19.86 19.49 -2.28
N GLY A 858 19.14 18.83 -1.37
CA GLY A 858 18.72 17.44 -1.54
C GLY A 858 17.81 17.21 -2.75
N VAL A 859 16.84 18.11 -3.01
CA VAL A 859 16.04 18.06 -4.24
C VAL A 859 16.91 18.18 -5.47
N GLN A 860 17.91 19.07 -5.47
CA GLN A 860 18.80 19.24 -6.61
C GLN A 860 19.68 18.01 -6.83
N LEU A 861 20.23 17.41 -5.76
CA LEU A 861 20.97 16.15 -5.84
C LEU A 861 20.12 15.04 -6.46
N GLN A 862 18.86 14.91 -6.03
CA GLN A 862 17.95 13.91 -6.56
C GLN A 862 17.54 14.19 -8.01
N THR A 863 17.33 15.46 -8.36
CA THR A 863 16.96 15.88 -9.72
C THR A 863 18.08 15.62 -10.72
N GLU A 864 19.33 15.90 -10.34
CA GLU A 864 20.51 15.70 -11.18
C GLU A 864 21.15 14.31 -11.03
N GLN A 865 20.57 13.42 -10.21
CA GLN A 865 21.09 12.07 -9.91
C GLN A 865 22.55 12.07 -9.41
N ILE A 866 22.92 13.07 -8.61
CA ILE A 866 24.24 13.17 -7.99
C ILE A 866 24.28 12.27 -6.75
N THR A 867 24.93 11.11 -6.89
CA THR A 867 25.02 10.08 -5.82
C THR A 867 26.44 9.86 -5.31
N THR A 868 27.46 10.40 -5.99
CA THR A 868 28.88 10.20 -5.66
C THR A 868 29.61 11.50 -5.34
N LEU A 869 30.67 11.42 -4.54
CA LEU A 869 31.48 12.58 -4.16
C LEU A 869 32.16 13.22 -5.39
N ALA A 870 32.61 12.41 -6.35
CA ALA A 870 33.23 12.89 -7.57
C ALA A 870 32.25 13.75 -8.41
N ALA A 871 31.02 13.28 -8.58
CA ALA A 871 29.98 14.01 -9.30
C ALA A 871 29.60 15.32 -8.57
N TYR A 872 29.54 15.31 -7.25
CA TYR A 872 29.27 16.52 -6.45
C TYR A 872 30.35 17.59 -6.64
N ARG A 873 31.64 17.19 -6.56
CA ARG A 873 32.76 18.13 -6.76
C ARG A 873 32.83 18.70 -8.17
N GLN A 874 32.42 17.93 -9.19
CA GLN A 874 32.35 18.41 -10.58
C GLN A 874 31.18 19.39 -10.80
N ASN A 875 30.03 19.10 -10.22
CA ASN A 875 28.83 19.93 -10.33
C ASN A 875 28.92 21.22 -9.49
N GLY A 876 29.84 21.28 -8.53
CA GLY A 876 30.18 22.47 -7.76
C GLY A 876 29.53 22.53 -6.38
N SER A 877 29.89 23.57 -5.60
CA SER A 877 29.46 23.73 -4.20
C SER A 877 27.96 23.88 -4.04
N LYS A 878 27.46 23.80 -2.79
CA LYS A 878 26.05 23.95 -2.48
C LYS A 878 25.39 25.22 -3.06
N GLU A 879 26.12 26.33 -3.17
CA GLU A 879 25.57 27.58 -3.72
C GLU A 879 25.14 27.41 -5.18
N LYS A 880 25.93 26.68 -5.99
CA LYS A 880 25.58 26.39 -7.39
C LYS A 880 24.38 25.45 -7.52
N LEU A 881 24.17 24.58 -6.53
CA LEU A 881 22.98 23.73 -6.50
C LEU A 881 21.72 24.55 -6.16
N VAL A 882 21.84 25.51 -5.23
CA VAL A 882 20.75 26.45 -4.93
C VAL A 882 20.45 27.37 -6.11
N GLU A 883 21.47 27.89 -6.79
CA GLU A 883 21.31 28.70 -8.02
C GLU A 883 20.56 27.91 -9.10
N ARG A 884 20.95 26.66 -9.38
CA ARG A 884 20.25 25.81 -10.36
C ARG A 884 18.83 25.45 -9.95
N TYR A 885 18.57 25.29 -8.66
CA TYR A 885 17.21 25.12 -8.18
C TYR A 885 16.35 26.36 -8.48
N LEU A 886 16.87 27.57 -8.22
CA LEU A 886 16.19 28.82 -8.54
C LEU A 886 15.97 28.97 -10.06
N GLU A 887 16.99 28.67 -10.87
CA GLU A 887 16.87 28.65 -12.33
C GLU A 887 15.81 27.66 -12.81
N GLY A 888 15.72 26.48 -12.19
CA GLY A 888 14.68 25.49 -12.46
C GLY A 888 13.28 26.05 -12.21
N VAL A 889 13.05 26.70 -11.07
CA VAL A 889 11.74 27.31 -10.76
C VAL A 889 11.42 28.48 -11.68
N VAL A 890 12.41 29.31 -12.01
CA VAL A 890 12.22 30.43 -12.97
C VAL A 890 11.97 29.91 -14.39
N SER A 891 12.59 28.79 -14.78
CA SER A 891 12.38 28.17 -16.08
C SER A 891 10.96 27.62 -16.26
N ASP A 892 10.30 27.23 -15.17
CA ASP A 892 8.90 26.78 -15.18
C ASP A 892 7.93 27.92 -15.58
N CYS A 893 8.32 29.20 -15.40
CA CYS A 893 7.55 30.35 -15.88
C CYS A 893 7.57 30.50 -17.41
N GLY A 894 8.43 29.76 -18.11
CA GLY A 894 8.61 29.83 -19.55
C GLY A 894 9.63 30.89 -19.98
N SER A 895 10.26 30.68 -21.14
CA SER A 895 11.40 31.49 -21.62
C SER A 895 11.10 32.99 -21.72
N GLU A 896 9.86 33.36 -22.07
CA GLU A 896 9.40 34.75 -22.21
C GLU A 896 9.29 35.46 -20.85
N ASN A 897 8.99 34.72 -19.78
CA ASN A 897 8.74 35.27 -18.45
C ASN A 897 9.95 35.15 -17.50
N GLN A 898 11.06 34.52 -17.92
CA GLN A 898 12.21 34.29 -17.03
C GLN A 898 12.82 35.59 -16.50
N ASN A 899 12.99 36.59 -17.37
CA ASN A 899 13.55 37.88 -16.98
C ASN A 899 12.60 38.63 -16.01
N ALA A 900 11.30 38.58 -16.27
CA ALA A 900 10.29 39.12 -15.36
C ALA A 900 10.31 38.44 -13.99
N ALA A 901 10.40 37.10 -13.95
CA ALA A 901 10.46 36.33 -12.72
C ALA A 901 11.72 36.64 -11.89
N TRP A 902 12.89 36.76 -12.53
CA TRP A 902 14.12 37.19 -11.85
C TRP A 902 13.99 38.59 -11.26
N LYS A 903 13.43 39.55 -12.02
CA LYS A 903 13.20 40.90 -11.49
C LYS A 903 12.23 40.89 -10.31
N ILE A 904 11.13 40.13 -10.37
CA ILE A 904 10.20 39.99 -9.23
C ILE A 904 10.94 39.45 -8.00
N LEU A 905 11.73 38.40 -8.15
CA LEU A 905 12.53 37.86 -7.05
C LEU A 905 13.52 38.90 -6.50
N GLY A 906 14.19 39.66 -7.37
CA GLY A 906 15.08 40.75 -6.99
C GLY A 906 14.36 41.86 -6.19
N LEU A 907 13.15 42.26 -6.59
CA LEU A 907 12.35 43.29 -5.90
C LEU A 907 11.86 42.86 -4.50
N LEU A 908 11.77 41.55 -4.27
CA LEU A 908 11.49 40.93 -2.99
C LEU A 908 12.75 40.79 -2.10
N THR A 909 13.88 41.38 -2.49
CA THR A 909 15.15 41.39 -1.74
C THR A 909 15.71 42.81 -1.57
N ASP A 910 16.34 43.12 -0.44
CA ASP A 910 16.95 44.44 -0.18
C ASP A 910 18.44 44.40 0.23
N LYS A 911 19.21 45.47 -0.07
CA LYS A 911 20.69 45.63 -0.04
C LYS A 911 21.31 45.22 1.30
N HIS A 912 20.50 45.23 2.35
CA HIS A 912 20.85 44.83 3.69
C HIS A 912 20.55 43.36 4.03
N GLY A 913 20.22 42.52 3.04
CA GLY A 913 19.88 41.11 3.25
C GLY A 913 18.45 40.91 3.77
N THR A 914 17.60 41.92 3.69
CA THR A 914 16.23 41.88 4.22
C THR A 914 15.22 41.49 3.13
N ARG A 915 14.04 41.03 3.56
CA ARG A 915 12.94 40.56 2.70
C ARG A 915 11.76 41.53 2.79
N PRO A 916 11.71 42.60 1.97
CA PRO A 916 10.61 43.56 2.02
C PRO A 916 9.27 42.94 1.61
N PHE A 917 8.17 43.49 2.14
CA PHE A 917 6.83 43.23 1.65
C PHE A 917 6.56 44.12 0.43
N ARG A 918 5.98 43.55 -0.63
CA ARG A 918 5.59 44.28 -1.86
C ARG A 918 4.14 43.98 -2.23
N THR A 919 3.39 44.98 -2.67
CA THR A 919 2.05 44.76 -3.22
C THR A 919 2.12 44.34 -4.69
N LYS A 920 1.00 43.87 -5.23
CA LYS A 920 0.89 43.58 -6.67
C LYS A 920 1.10 44.86 -7.49
N ASP A 921 0.57 45.98 -7.03
CA ASP A 921 0.66 47.27 -7.71
C ASP A 921 2.10 47.81 -7.72
N ASP A 922 2.85 47.64 -6.62
CA ASP A 922 4.28 47.98 -6.55
C ASP A 922 5.08 47.21 -7.61
N LEU A 923 4.85 45.89 -7.68
CA LEU A 923 5.54 45.01 -8.63
C LEU A 923 5.14 45.31 -10.08
N GLY A 924 3.85 45.59 -10.32
CA GLY A 924 3.33 45.93 -11.64
C GLY A 924 3.87 47.26 -12.18
N ALA A 925 3.96 48.28 -11.32
CA ALA A 925 4.44 49.61 -11.68
C ALA A 925 5.93 49.61 -12.12
N GLU A 926 6.78 48.80 -11.48
CA GLU A 926 8.21 48.71 -11.81
C GLU A 926 8.49 47.82 -13.05
N LEU A 927 7.61 46.87 -13.38
CA LEU A 927 7.90 45.84 -14.39
C LEU A 927 7.23 46.06 -15.76
N GLN A 928 6.26 46.97 -15.87
CA GLN A 928 5.49 47.22 -17.11
C GLN A 928 4.89 45.94 -17.73
N LEU A 929 4.50 44.98 -16.90
CA LEU A 929 3.91 43.71 -17.33
C LEU A 929 2.39 43.79 -17.42
N SER A 930 1.79 42.94 -18.25
CA SER A 930 0.33 42.75 -18.22
C SER A 930 -0.11 42.10 -16.90
N THR A 931 -1.30 42.45 -16.42
CA THR A 931 -1.86 41.94 -15.16
C THR A 931 -1.91 40.41 -15.14
N ASP A 932 -2.28 39.79 -16.25
CA ASP A 932 -2.39 38.32 -16.38
C ASP A 932 -1.02 37.62 -16.32
N GLN A 933 0.02 38.21 -16.93
CA GLN A 933 1.38 37.68 -16.84
C GLN A 933 1.95 37.79 -15.42
N LEU A 934 1.70 38.93 -14.74
CA LEU A 934 2.13 39.13 -13.37
C LEU A 934 1.43 38.15 -12.42
N ASP A 935 0.12 37.95 -12.57
CA ASP A 935 -0.65 36.97 -11.79
C ASP A 935 -0.15 35.55 -12.01
N PHE A 936 0.13 35.18 -13.26
CA PHE A 936 0.68 33.86 -13.58
C PHE A 936 2.04 33.61 -12.91
N ILE A 937 2.99 34.55 -12.99
CA ILE A 937 4.31 34.39 -12.39
C ILE A 937 4.22 34.34 -10.86
N LEU A 938 3.42 35.22 -10.25
CA LEU A 938 3.21 35.24 -8.80
C LEU A 938 2.54 33.95 -8.31
N GLU A 939 1.53 33.45 -9.03
CA GLU A 939 0.87 32.17 -8.70
C GLU A 939 1.90 31.02 -8.70
N LEU A 940 2.78 30.97 -9.70
CA LEU A 940 3.80 29.94 -9.83
C LEU A 940 4.85 30.03 -8.71
N LEU A 941 5.38 31.22 -8.43
CA LEU A 941 6.37 31.46 -7.36
C LEU A 941 5.80 31.17 -5.96
N VAL A 942 4.51 31.43 -5.75
CA VAL A 942 3.83 31.06 -4.50
C VAL A 942 3.66 29.54 -4.40
N LYS A 943 3.27 28.90 -5.50
CA LYS A 943 3.07 27.45 -5.58
C LYS A 943 4.36 26.64 -5.54
N SER A 944 5.51 27.22 -5.91
CA SER A 944 6.83 26.61 -5.78
C SER A 944 7.39 26.69 -4.35
N GLY A 945 6.77 27.49 -3.47
CA GLY A 945 7.20 27.68 -2.09
C GLY A 945 8.35 28.68 -1.92
N LEU A 946 8.70 29.45 -2.96
CA LEU A 946 9.68 30.52 -2.88
C LEU A 946 9.10 31.81 -2.29
N VAL A 947 7.84 32.12 -2.61
CA VAL A 947 7.16 33.37 -2.22
C VAL A 947 5.95 33.06 -1.34
N MET A 948 5.76 33.85 -0.28
CA MET A 948 4.55 33.83 0.53
C MET A 948 3.59 34.92 0.04
N LYS A 949 2.31 34.56 -0.12
CA LYS A 949 1.22 35.51 -0.32
C LYS A 949 0.49 35.73 1.00
N TRP A 950 0.38 36.99 1.39
CA TRP A 950 -0.34 37.46 2.57
C TRP A 950 -1.66 38.07 2.10
N GLN A 951 -2.79 37.53 2.56
CA GLN A 951 -4.10 38.14 2.31
C GLN A 951 -4.32 39.24 3.35
N GLN A 952 -3.99 40.49 3.00
CA GLN A 952 -4.40 41.69 3.72
C GLN A 952 -5.43 42.44 2.87
N GLU A 953 -6.42 43.06 3.52
CA GLU A 953 -7.19 44.13 2.88
C GLU A 953 -6.43 45.46 3.03
N PRO A 954 -6.40 46.33 2.00
CA PRO A 954 -7.13 46.23 0.73
C PRO A 954 -6.44 45.39 -0.37
N GLU A 955 -5.14 45.06 -0.25
CA GLU A 955 -4.39 44.33 -1.28
C GLU A 955 -3.45 43.25 -0.73
N ALA A 956 -3.28 42.17 -1.51
CA ALA A 956 -2.39 41.07 -1.17
C ALA A 956 -0.90 41.49 -1.24
N GLN A 957 -0.15 41.17 -0.19
CA GLN A 957 1.30 41.41 -0.11
C GLN A 957 2.08 40.14 -0.40
N TYR A 958 3.24 40.28 -1.03
CA TYR A 958 4.15 39.20 -1.38
C TYR A 958 5.51 39.41 -0.69
N GLN A 959 6.10 38.31 -0.21
CA GLN A 959 7.40 38.31 0.46
C GLN A 959 8.16 37.03 0.15
N LEU A 960 9.50 37.09 0.04
CA LEU A 960 10.34 35.90 -0.08
C LEU A 960 10.24 35.04 1.20
N MET A 961 10.19 33.72 1.05
CA MET A 961 9.99 32.79 2.16
C MET A 961 11.19 32.66 3.11
N TYR A 962 12.41 32.70 2.57
CA TYR A 962 13.64 32.33 3.29
C TYR A 962 14.77 33.32 3.07
N ASP A 963 15.51 33.65 4.13
CA ASP A 963 16.59 34.65 4.11
C ASP A 963 17.81 34.18 3.30
N TYR A 964 18.16 32.90 3.38
CA TYR A 964 19.34 32.37 2.67
C TYR A 964 19.23 32.43 1.13
N LEU A 965 18.02 32.62 0.58
CA LEU A 965 17.80 32.78 -0.86
C LEU A 965 18.11 34.20 -1.35
N VAL A 966 18.24 35.18 -0.45
CA VAL A 966 18.47 36.59 -0.81
C VAL A 966 19.79 36.77 -1.56
N GLU A 967 20.88 36.18 -1.06
CA GLU A 967 22.19 36.32 -1.67
C GLU A 967 22.27 35.63 -3.05
N PRO A 968 21.85 34.35 -3.22
CA PRO A 968 21.81 33.70 -4.53
C PRO A 968 20.98 34.46 -5.57
N ILE A 969 19.81 34.99 -5.18
CA ILE A 969 18.96 35.76 -6.10
C ILE A 969 19.69 37.01 -6.60
N ARG A 970 20.47 37.66 -5.74
CA ARG A 970 21.15 38.94 -6.04
C ARG A 970 22.47 38.81 -6.74
N ARG A 971 23.15 37.67 -6.62
CA ARG A 971 24.28 37.39 -7.50
C ARG A 971 23.81 37.24 -8.95
N ARG A 972 22.54 36.89 -9.16
CA ARG A 972 21.94 36.68 -10.48
C ARG A 972 21.23 37.91 -11.07
N CYS A 973 20.56 38.70 -10.23
CA CYS A 973 19.92 39.97 -10.59
C CYS A 973 20.91 41.14 -10.61
#